data_AF-A0AAV0XKR6-F1
#
_entry.id   AF-A0AAV0XKR6-F1
#
_cell.length_a   1.000
_cell.length_b   1.000
_cell.length_c   1.000
_cell.angle_alpha   90.00
_cell.angle_beta   90.00
_cell.angle_gamma   90.00
#
_symmetry.space_group_name_H-M   'P 1'
#
loop_
_entity.id
_entity.type
_entity.pdbx_description
1 polymer ?
#
loop_
_entity_poly.entity_id
_entity_poly.type
_entity_poly.pdbx_seq_one_letter_code
_entity_poly.pdbx_strand_id
1 'polypeptide(L)'
;MLPERQCCAQLCPVQTTTMPPKTECLQDRKWWCFLLSSVFTFLAGLLIVLLWRFFAFLFTRKQPAELAAPGCPNSEPKKEPKRQGKQEFEGTFMTEAKDWAGELISGQTTTGRILVVLVFILSIASLIIYFIDASNEEVERCQKWSHNVTQQVDLAFNIFFMVYYFIRFIAASDKLWFMLEMYSFVDYFTIPPSFLSIYLGRTWIGLRFLRALRLMTVPDILQYLNILKTSSSIRLAQLVSIFISVWLTAAGIIHLLENSGDPFEFQNQQRLSYWTCVYFLIVTMSTVGYGDVFCQTILGRTFLVFFLLVGLAIFASCIPEIIDLIGTRPKYGGTLKNERGRRHIVVCGHITYESVSHFLKDFLHEDREDVDVEVVFLHRKPPDLELEGLFKRHFTTVEFFQGSIMNPIDLQRVKVHEADACLVLANKYCQDPDAEDAANIMRVISIKNYSDDIRVIIQLMQYHNKAYLLNIPSWDWKQGDDVICLAELKLGFIAQSCLAPGFSTMMANLFAMRSFKTSPDTQAWQNDYLQGTGCEMYTETLSPSFTGMTFPQASELCFTKLKLLLLAIEIKGEDGRDSKISINPRGSKIQASTQGFFIAQSADEVKRAWYYCKACHEEIRDETLIKKCKCKNLATFRKGVRAIQMVGRASDVGKEKEITLLGNKNTPTAMPNSIMSAAKQVNKVKPINRPTDKGSPNQNYNRAQQEEGSYAGYQLAYEVKKLLPTTRGGSAGTNINSNGIQIGIADDQAKDFDFEKTEMKYDSTGMFHWSSAKSLEECILDRNQAAMTVLNGHVVVCLFADPDSPLIGLRNLVMPLRASNFHYHELKHVVIVGAVDYIRREWKMLQNLPKISVLNGSPLSRADLRAVNVNLCDMCVILSAKFLAMTTPRWPTRGQF
;
A
#
# COMPACT_ATOMS: atom_id res chain seq x y z
N MET A 1 -19.97 -62.95 30.64
CA MET A 1 -21.11 -62.95 29.69
C MET A 1 -20.54 -63.20 28.30
N LEU A 2 -20.62 -64.46 27.86
CA LEU A 2 -20.42 -64.88 26.47
C LEU A 2 -21.73 -64.67 25.70
N PRO A 3 -21.66 -64.62 24.37
CA PRO A 3 -22.42 -65.65 23.67
C PRO A 3 -21.60 -66.33 22.56
N GLU A 4 -21.56 -67.65 22.64
CA GLU A 4 -21.35 -68.56 21.52
C GLU A 4 -22.54 -68.48 20.55
N ARG A 5 -22.29 -68.56 19.24
CA ARG A 5 -23.28 -69.07 18.29
C ARG A 5 -22.63 -70.05 17.32
N GLN A 6 -23.16 -71.27 17.41
CA GLN A 6 -22.98 -72.43 16.54
C GLN A 6 -23.17 -72.08 15.06
N CYS A 7 -22.45 -72.79 14.18
CA CYS A 7 -22.86 -72.96 12.80
C CYS A 7 -22.72 -74.43 12.39
N CYS A 8 -23.81 -74.97 11.85
CA CYS A 8 -24.05 -76.36 11.54
C CYS A 8 -23.09 -76.95 10.50
N ALA A 9 -22.67 -78.18 10.76
CA ALA A 9 -22.21 -79.11 9.73
C ALA A 9 -23.42 -79.60 8.92
N GLN A 10 -23.44 -79.36 7.62
CA GLN A 10 -24.38 -79.98 6.68
C GLN A 10 -23.60 -80.43 5.44
N LEU A 11 -23.60 -81.74 5.22
CA LEU A 11 -23.09 -82.38 4.01
C LEU A 11 -23.81 -81.85 2.78
N CYS A 12 -23.06 -81.49 1.74
CA CYS A 12 -23.49 -81.45 0.34
C CYS A 12 -22.27 -81.63 -0.59
N PRO A 13 -22.46 -82.10 -1.82
CA PRO A 13 -21.66 -83.15 -2.45
C PRO A 13 -20.37 -82.67 -3.09
N VAL A 14 -19.43 -83.60 -3.25
CA VAL A 14 -18.26 -83.49 -4.14
C VAL A 14 -18.77 -83.22 -5.56
N GLN A 15 -18.84 -81.95 -5.94
CA GLN A 15 -18.85 -81.55 -7.34
C GLN A 15 -17.40 -81.36 -7.75
N THR A 16 -16.92 -82.28 -8.60
CA THR A 16 -15.78 -82.07 -9.48
C THR A 16 -16.01 -80.76 -10.26
N THR A 17 -15.44 -79.67 -9.77
CA THR A 17 -15.38 -78.41 -10.50
C THR A 17 -14.30 -78.55 -11.57
N THR A 18 -14.75 -78.90 -12.77
CA THR A 18 -14.02 -78.59 -14.00
C THR A 18 -13.65 -77.10 -13.96
N MET A 19 -12.35 -76.81 -13.92
CA MET A 19 -11.84 -75.44 -13.95
C MET A 19 -12.40 -74.70 -15.17
N PRO A 20 -12.81 -73.42 -15.04
CA PRO A 20 -13.21 -72.63 -16.20
C PRO A 20 -12.01 -72.45 -17.15
N PRO A 21 -12.21 -72.36 -18.47
CA PRO A 21 -11.15 -72.34 -19.49
C PRO A 21 -10.28 -71.06 -19.51
N LYS A 22 -10.34 -70.21 -18.46
CA LYS A 22 -9.58 -68.96 -18.36
C LYS A 22 -8.24 -69.11 -17.60
N THR A 23 -7.97 -70.25 -16.96
CA THR A 23 -6.78 -70.45 -16.11
C THR A 23 -5.58 -71.13 -16.78
N GLU A 24 -5.70 -71.71 -17.99
CA GLU A 24 -4.55 -72.32 -18.69
C GLU A 24 -3.49 -71.29 -19.12
N CYS A 25 -3.90 -70.05 -19.38
CA CYS A 25 -3.00 -69.01 -19.88
C CYS A 25 -2.04 -68.43 -18.82
N LEU A 26 -2.35 -68.60 -17.52
CA LEU A 26 -1.58 -68.06 -16.40
C LEU A 26 -0.62 -69.07 -15.74
N GLN A 27 -0.56 -70.31 -16.23
CA GLN A 27 0.36 -71.34 -15.70
C GLN A 27 1.84 -70.97 -15.95
N ASP A 28 2.14 -70.30 -17.08
CA ASP A 28 3.45 -69.70 -17.37
C ASP A 28 3.35 -68.18 -17.40
N ARG A 29 3.89 -67.51 -16.36
CA ARG A 29 4.02 -66.04 -16.30
C ARG A 29 5.08 -65.57 -17.32
N LYS A 30 4.72 -64.63 -18.20
CA LYS A 30 5.60 -64.13 -19.30
C LYS A 30 6.08 -62.68 -19.09
N TRP A 31 6.10 -62.20 -17.85
CA TRP A 31 6.57 -60.85 -17.50
C TRP A 31 7.96 -60.49 -18.08
N TRP A 32 8.89 -61.46 -18.15
CA TRP A 32 10.22 -61.26 -18.75
C TRP A 32 10.17 -60.81 -20.21
N CYS A 33 9.19 -61.28 -21.01
CA CYS A 33 9.05 -60.88 -22.41
C CYS A 33 8.75 -59.38 -22.54
N PHE A 34 7.98 -58.82 -21.61
CA PHE A 34 7.63 -57.40 -21.59
C PHE A 34 8.77 -56.50 -21.11
N LEU A 35 9.63 -56.96 -20.21
CA LEU A 35 10.84 -56.21 -19.84
C LEU A 35 11.89 -56.28 -20.94
N LEU A 36 12.06 -57.45 -21.55
CA LEU A 36 13.06 -57.67 -22.59
C LEU A 36 12.74 -56.87 -23.85
N SER A 37 11.46 -56.61 -24.17
CA SER A 37 11.10 -55.71 -25.26
C SER A 37 11.54 -54.27 -25.01
N SER A 38 11.30 -53.73 -23.81
CA SER A 38 11.75 -52.39 -23.42
C SER A 38 13.29 -52.27 -23.48
N VAL A 39 14.01 -53.23 -22.89
CA VAL A 39 15.49 -53.26 -22.89
C VAL A 39 16.04 -53.39 -24.31
N PHE A 40 15.45 -54.25 -25.14
CA PHE A 40 15.84 -54.41 -26.53
C PHE A 40 15.64 -53.11 -27.32
N THR A 41 14.50 -52.42 -27.17
CA THR A 41 14.27 -51.15 -27.85
C THR A 41 15.26 -50.05 -27.45
N PHE A 42 15.64 -49.99 -26.17
CA PHE A 42 16.67 -49.07 -25.69
C PHE A 42 18.05 -49.39 -26.29
N LEU A 43 18.49 -50.66 -26.21
CA LEU A 43 19.80 -51.09 -26.73
C LEU A 43 19.89 -50.92 -28.26
N ALA A 44 18.82 -51.26 -28.98
CA ALA A 44 18.74 -51.07 -30.43
C ALA A 44 18.84 -49.59 -30.81
N GLY A 45 18.10 -48.71 -30.12
CA GLY A 45 18.18 -47.27 -30.33
C GLY A 45 19.58 -46.71 -30.04
N LEU A 46 20.22 -47.16 -28.95
CA LEU A 46 21.55 -46.72 -28.55
C LEU A 46 22.60 -47.17 -29.57
N LEU A 47 22.49 -48.41 -30.06
CA LEU A 47 23.35 -48.94 -31.11
C LEU A 47 23.20 -48.14 -32.42
N ILE A 48 21.97 -47.79 -32.82
CA ILE A 48 21.72 -46.95 -34.00
C ILE A 48 22.40 -45.58 -33.87
N VAL A 49 22.28 -44.92 -32.71
CA VAL A 49 22.92 -43.61 -32.48
C VAL A 49 24.45 -43.72 -32.44
N LEU A 50 24.99 -44.78 -31.84
CA LEU A 50 26.44 -45.02 -31.81
C LEU A 50 26.98 -45.33 -33.21
N LEU A 51 26.28 -46.14 -34.00
CA LEU A 51 26.64 -46.40 -35.40
C LEU A 51 26.58 -45.10 -36.22
N TRP A 52 25.53 -44.29 -36.07
CA TRP A 52 25.43 -42.99 -36.74
C TRP A 52 26.60 -42.06 -36.36
N ARG A 53 26.95 -41.97 -35.07
CA ARG A 53 28.12 -41.21 -34.61
C ARG A 53 29.43 -41.76 -35.16
N PHE A 54 29.57 -43.08 -35.22
CA PHE A 54 30.75 -43.75 -35.77
C PHE A 54 30.89 -43.51 -37.28
N PHE A 55 29.80 -43.57 -38.04
CA PHE A 55 29.80 -43.21 -39.46
C PHE A 55 30.12 -41.73 -39.67
N ALA A 56 29.49 -40.81 -38.90
CA ALA A 56 29.80 -39.38 -38.98
C ALA A 56 31.29 -39.09 -38.65
N PHE A 57 31.87 -39.81 -37.69
CA PHE A 57 33.29 -39.72 -37.33
C PHE A 57 34.22 -40.28 -38.43
N LEU A 58 33.82 -41.35 -39.12
CA LEU A 58 34.57 -41.91 -40.24
C LEU A 58 34.56 -40.97 -41.47
N PHE A 59 33.45 -40.27 -41.74
CA PHE A 59 33.34 -39.33 -42.86
C PHE A 59 34.07 -38.00 -42.61
N THR A 60 34.19 -37.55 -41.36
CA THR A 60 34.97 -36.34 -41.01
C THR A 60 36.48 -36.55 -40.98
N ARG A 61 36.97 -37.81 -41.02
CA ARG A 61 38.41 -38.13 -41.06
C ARG A 61 39.03 -38.03 -42.47
N LYS A 62 38.24 -37.75 -43.52
CA LYS A 62 38.71 -37.53 -44.90
C LYS A 62 38.87 -36.04 -45.24
N GLN A 63 39.80 -35.35 -44.58
CA GLN A 63 40.45 -34.16 -45.13
C GLN A 63 41.87 -34.05 -44.53
N PRO A 64 42.94 -34.32 -45.29
CA PRO A 64 44.30 -34.09 -44.83
C PRO A 64 44.70 -32.61 -44.98
N ALA A 65 45.62 -32.21 -44.11
CA ALA A 65 46.17 -30.89 -43.91
C ALA A 65 46.85 -30.27 -45.14
N GLU A 66 46.70 -28.95 -45.32
CA GLU A 66 47.72 -28.11 -45.99
C GLU A 66 47.69 -26.66 -45.46
N LEU A 67 48.90 -26.15 -45.20
CA LEU A 67 49.33 -24.78 -44.90
C LEU A 67 48.98 -24.14 -43.54
N ALA A 68 49.88 -24.38 -42.57
CA ALA A 68 50.23 -23.40 -41.54
C ALA A 68 51.46 -22.59 -42.02
N ALA A 69 51.37 -21.27 -41.97
CA ALA A 69 52.53 -20.37 -41.93
C ALA A 69 52.31 -19.29 -40.84
N PRO A 70 53.34 -18.86 -40.10
CA PRO A 70 53.19 -18.26 -38.78
C PRO A 70 53.30 -16.72 -38.78
N GLY A 71 52.64 -16.06 -37.82
CA GLY A 71 52.84 -14.64 -37.51
C GLY A 71 51.95 -14.11 -36.37
N CYS A 72 52.57 -13.61 -35.29
CA CYS A 72 52.07 -13.25 -33.95
C CYS A 72 51.21 -11.94 -33.85
N PRO A 73 50.95 -11.35 -32.65
CA PRO A 73 49.91 -11.67 -31.67
C PRO A 73 49.01 -10.46 -31.25
N ASN A 74 48.04 -10.71 -30.36
CA ASN A 74 47.25 -9.78 -29.49
C ASN A 74 45.93 -9.15 -30.03
N SER A 75 44.79 -9.58 -29.46
CA SER A 75 43.81 -8.72 -28.75
C SER A 75 42.53 -9.50 -28.35
N GLU A 76 42.03 -9.22 -27.14
CA GLU A 76 40.84 -9.76 -26.46
C GLU A 76 39.48 -9.63 -27.19
N PRO A 77 38.41 -10.34 -26.73
CA PRO A 77 37.26 -10.66 -27.58
C PRO A 77 36.15 -9.58 -27.52
N LYS A 78 35.60 -9.23 -28.69
CA LYS A 78 34.30 -8.54 -28.81
C LYS A 78 33.34 -9.33 -29.69
N LYS A 79 32.14 -9.53 -29.15
CA LYS A 79 30.94 -10.09 -29.78
C LYS A 79 30.46 -9.20 -30.93
N GLU A 80 30.25 -9.78 -32.12
CA GLU A 80 29.03 -9.70 -32.95
C GLU A 80 29.24 -10.39 -34.34
N PRO A 81 28.16 -10.70 -35.10
CA PRO A 81 27.93 -12.01 -35.67
C PRO A 81 28.56 -12.19 -37.06
N LYS A 82 29.20 -13.34 -37.29
CA LYS A 82 29.61 -13.76 -38.65
C LYS A 82 28.57 -14.68 -39.26
N ARG A 83 27.87 -14.11 -40.24
CA ARG A 83 27.05 -14.79 -41.23
C ARG A 83 27.97 -15.61 -42.16
N GLN A 84 27.70 -16.91 -42.19
CA GLN A 84 27.79 -17.89 -43.28
C GLN A 84 28.80 -17.69 -44.43
N GLY A 85 29.56 -18.76 -44.68
CA GLY A 85 30.18 -19.01 -45.97
C GLY A 85 30.96 -20.33 -46.01
N LYS A 86 30.30 -21.38 -46.53
CA LYS A 86 30.82 -22.68 -47.03
C LYS A 86 30.87 -23.87 -46.06
N GLN A 87 29.75 -24.61 -45.97
CA GLN A 87 29.65 -26.08 -46.13
C GLN A 87 28.18 -26.53 -45.89
N GLU A 88 27.24 -26.23 -46.79
CA GLU A 88 25.86 -26.72 -46.63
C GLU A 88 25.22 -27.07 -47.98
N PHE A 89 25.10 -28.37 -48.27
CA PHE A 89 24.10 -28.89 -49.21
C PHE A 89 23.47 -30.23 -48.76
N GLU A 90 23.99 -30.91 -47.74
CA GLU A 90 23.32 -32.07 -47.09
C GLU A 90 22.71 -31.76 -45.71
N GLY A 91 22.85 -30.53 -45.20
CA GLY A 91 22.39 -30.14 -43.86
C GLY A 91 20.96 -29.59 -43.77
N THR A 92 20.39 -29.08 -44.87
CA THR A 92 19.24 -28.16 -44.84
C THR A 92 17.95 -28.81 -44.30
N PHE A 93 17.63 -30.05 -44.70
CA PHE A 93 16.41 -30.71 -44.25
C PHE A 93 16.46 -31.11 -42.77
N MET A 94 17.61 -31.59 -42.30
CA MET A 94 17.77 -32.03 -40.91
C MET A 94 17.82 -30.84 -39.95
N THR A 95 18.38 -29.70 -40.38
CA THR A 95 18.34 -28.45 -39.61
C THR A 95 16.94 -27.85 -39.59
N GLU A 96 16.24 -27.81 -40.72
CA GLU A 96 14.85 -27.32 -40.79
C GLU A 96 13.89 -28.18 -39.95
N ALA A 97 14.02 -29.52 -40.02
CA ALA A 97 13.20 -30.42 -39.23
C ALA A 97 13.47 -30.28 -37.72
N LYS A 98 14.72 -30.01 -37.32
CA LYS A 98 15.10 -29.76 -35.93
C LYS A 98 14.49 -28.45 -35.43
N ASP A 99 14.58 -27.39 -36.21
CA ASP A 99 14.04 -26.07 -35.84
C ASP A 99 12.51 -26.12 -35.77
N TRP A 100 11.85 -26.75 -36.75
CA TRP A 100 10.41 -27.00 -36.73
C TRP A 100 9.96 -27.79 -35.49
N ALA A 101 10.67 -28.88 -35.16
CA ALA A 101 10.36 -29.67 -33.98
C ALA A 101 10.62 -28.90 -32.67
N GLY A 102 11.66 -28.05 -32.65
CA GLY A 102 11.97 -27.17 -31.52
C GLY A 102 10.89 -26.10 -31.27
N GLU A 103 10.39 -25.47 -32.33
CA GLU A 103 9.26 -24.52 -32.25
C GLU A 103 7.97 -25.18 -31.74
N LEU A 104 7.75 -26.44 -32.11
CA LEU A 104 6.57 -27.19 -31.70
C LEU A 104 6.62 -27.59 -30.21
N ILE A 105 7.79 -27.94 -29.68
CA ILE A 105 7.98 -28.31 -28.27
C ILE A 105 7.96 -27.09 -27.35
N SER A 106 8.57 -25.98 -27.78
CA SER A 106 8.68 -24.76 -26.98
C SER A 106 7.34 -24.02 -26.78
N GLY A 107 6.27 -24.42 -27.47
CA GLY A 107 4.94 -23.82 -27.32
C GLY A 107 4.86 -22.36 -27.79
N GLN A 108 5.82 -21.91 -28.61
CA GLN A 108 5.83 -20.55 -29.18
C GLN A 108 4.77 -20.38 -30.25
N THR A 109 4.56 -21.41 -31.07
CA THR A 109 3.52 -21.47 -32.11
C THR A 109 2.17 -21.91 -31.51
N THR A 110 1.06 -21.53 -32.16
CA THR A 110 -0.28 -21.98 -31.75
C THR A 110 -0.44 -23.49 -31.86
N THR A 111 0.17 -24.12 -32.87
CA THR A 111 0.23 -25.58 -33.04
C THR A 111 1.04 -26.25 -31.93
N GLY A 112 2.17 -25.65 -31.53
CA GLY A 112 2.96 -26.12 -30.39
C GLY A 112 2.19 -26.06 -29.07
N ARG A 113 1.45 -24.99 -28.82
CA ARG A 113 0.56 -24.90 -27.62
C ARG A 113 -0.50 -25.98 -27.60
N ILE A 114 -1.14 -26.26 -28.75
CA ILE A 114 -2.11 -27.35 -28.87
C ILE A 114 -1.43 -28.69 -28.56
N LEU A 115 -0.26 -28.96 -29.13
CA LEU A 115 0.48 -30.19 -28.85
C LEU A 115 0.79 -30.33 -27.35
N VAL A 116 1.29 -29.28 -26.72
CA VAL A 116 1.66 -29.27 -25.29
C VAL A 116 0.43 -29.50 -24.39
N VAL A 117 -0.70 -28.86 -24.67
CA VAL A 117 -1.97 -29.08 -23.95
C VAL A 117 -2.46 -30.52 -24.14
N LEU A 118 -2.35 -31.04 -25.35
CA LEU A 118 -2.79 -32.40 -25.69
C LEU A 118 -1.92 -33.44 -24.97
N VAL A 119 -0.58 -33.25 -24.94
CA VAL A 119 0.35 -34.07 -24.15
C VAL A 119 -0.03 -34.05 -22.67
N PHE A 120 -0.35 -32.88 -22.11
CA PHE A 120 -0.79 -32.75 -20.72
C PHE A 120 -2.08 -33.56 -20.45
N ILE A 121 -3.14 -33.34 -21.22
CA ILE A 121 -4.43 -34.03 -21.03
C ILE A 121 -4.27 -35.55 -21.21
N LEU A 122 -3.56 -35.99 -22.25
CA LEU A 122 -3.34 -37.41 -22.50
C LEU A 122 -2.44 -38.07 -21.45
N SER A 123 -1.48 -37.34 -20.87
CA SER A 123 -0.62 -37.87 -19.79
C SER A 123 -1.43 -38.19 -18.54
N ILE A 124 -2.35 -37.29 -18.16
CA ILE A 124 -3.28 -37.49 -17.05
C ILE A 124 -4.27 -38.62 -17.37
N ALA A 125 -4.85 -38.63 -18.58
CA ALA A 125 -5.77 -39.69 -18.99
C ALA A 125 -5.10 -41.08 -19.00
N SER A 126 -3.85 -41.17 -19.47
CA SER A 126 -3.05 -42.39 -19.48
C SER A 126 -2.69 -42.88 -18.06
N LEU A 127 -2.51 -41.95 -17.11
CA LEU A 127 -2.34 -42.28 -15.69
C LEU A 127 -3.65 -42.76 -15.04
N ILE A 128 -4.80 -42.16 -15.39
CA ILE A 128 -6.12 -42.61 -14.93
C ILE A 128 -6.41 -44.04 -15.42
N ILE A 129 -6.07 -44.37 -16.68
CA ILE A 129 -6.19 -45.74 -17.18
C ILE A 129 -5.33 -46.69 -16.35
N TYR A 130 -4.11 -46.29 -15.97
CA TYR A 130 -3.30 -47.09 -15.06
C TYR A 130 -3.99 -47.29 -13.71
N PHE A 131 -4.63 -46.28 -13.12
CA PHE A 131 -5.37 -46.45 -11.86
C PHE A 131 -6.58 -47.40 -11.98
N ILE A 132 -7.30 -47.34 -13.11
CA ILE A 132 -8.42 -48.25 -13.39
C ILE A 132 -7.92 -49.69 -13.59
N ASP A 133 -6.80 -49.87 -14.28
CA ASP A 133 -6.21 -51.19 -14.48
C ASP A 133 -5.61 -51.72 -13.15
N ALA A 134 -4.95 -50.87 -12.36
CA ALA A 134 -4.29 -51.21 -11.10
C ALA A 134 -5.24 -51.37 -9.91
N SER A 135 -6.49 -50.91 -9.99
CA SER A 135 -7.51 -51.21 -8.97
C SER A 135 -7.93 -52.68 -8.98
N ASN A 136 -7.53 -53.42 -10.01
CA ASN A 136 -7.73 -54.85 -10.09
C ASN A 136 -6.61 -55.62 -9.36
N GLU A 137 -6.98 -56.66 -8.62
CA GLU A 137 -6.05 -57.41 -7.74
C GLU A 137 -5.03 -58.31 -8.48
N GLU A 138 -5.15 -58.49 -9.80
CA GLU A 138 -4.31 -59.40 -10.59
C GLU A 138 -3.28 -58.67 -11.45
N VAL A 139 -2.03 -59.13 -11.42
CA VAL A 139 -0.87 -58.52 -12.12
C VAL A 139 -0.85 -58.84 -13.63
N GLU A 140 -1.27 -60.05 -14.02
CA GLU A 140 -1.34 -60.52 -15.41
C GLU A 140 -2.76 -61.00 -15.74
N ARG A 141 -3.26 -60.63 -16.93
CA ARG A 141 -4.58 -61.06 -17.43
C ARG A 141 -4.51 -61.52 -18.86
N CYS A 142 -5.23 -62.60 -19.17
CA CYS A 142 -5.38 -63.12 -20.52
C CYS A 142 -6.76 -62.76 -21.08
N GLN A 143 -6.83 -61.60 -21.73
CA GLN A 143 -8.06 -61.13 -22.37
C GLN A 143 -7.78 -60.76 -23.83
N LYS A 144 -8.62 -61.25 -24.74
CA LYS A 144 -8.52 -60.93 -26.16
C LYS A 144 -8.74 -59.43 -26.39
N TRP A 145 -7.91 -58.82 -27.22
CA TRP A 145 -7.90 -57.39 -27.55
C TRP A 145 -9.28 -56.83 -27.96
N SER A 146 -10.08 -57.61 -28.70
CA SER A 146 -11.41 -57.19 -29.16
C SER A 146 -12.41 -56.90 -28.03
N HIS A 147 -12.23 -57.48 -26.84
CA HIS A 147 -13.16 -57.34 -25.72
C HIS A 147 -12.67 -56.37 -24.64
N ASN A 148 -11.49 -55.76 -24.80
CA ASN A 148 -10.90 -54.89 -23.79
C ASN A 148 -10.79 -53.44 -24.26
N VAL A 149 -11.79 -52.62 -23.89
CA VAL A 149 -11.85 -51.19 -24.26
C VAL A 149 -10.70 -50.40 -23.62
N THR A 150 -10.27 -50.74 -22.39
CA THR A 150 -9.16 -49.99 -21.74
C THR A 150 -7.85 -50.18 -22.48
N GLN A 151 -7.57 -51.39 -22.98
CA GLN A 151 -6.38 -51.68 -23.79
C GLN A 151 -6.41 -50.99 -25.16
N GLN A 152 -7.58 -50.87 -25.80
CA GLN A 152 -7.73 -50.16 -27.08
C GLN A 152 -7.45 -48.66 -26.93
N VAL A 153 -8.00 -48.04 -25.88
CA VAL A 153 -7.76 -46.62 -25.58
C VAL A 153 -6.29 -46.39 -25.16
N ASP A 154 -5.72 -47.29 -24.37
CA ASP A 154 -4.31 -47.21 -23.95
C ASP A 154 -3.35 -47.24 -25.15
N LEU A 155 -3.63 -48.11 -26.13
CA LEU A 155 -2.85 -48.18 -27.37
C LEU A 155 -2.90 -46.85 -28.13
N ALA A 156 -4.07 -46.23 -28.27
CA ALA A 156 -4.21 -44.95 -28.95
C ALA A 156 -3.35 -43.85 -28.29
N PHE A 157 -3.31 -43.82 -26.95
CA PHE A 157 -2.46 -42.89 -26.22
C PHE A 157 -0.97 -43.20 -26.40
N ASN A 158 -0.56 -44.47 -26.38
CA ASN A 158 0.84 -44.85 -26.59
C ASN A 158 1.32 -44.57 -28.01
N ILE A 159 0.46 -44.68 -29.03
CA ILE A 159 0.78 -44.25 -30.41
C ILE A 159 1.04 -42.75 -30.45
N PHE A 160 0.19 -41.96 -29.79
CA PHE A 160 0.42 -40.52 -29.67
C PHE A 160 1.75 -40.20 -28.96
N PHE A 161 2.04 -40.85 -27.83
CA PHE A 161 3.31 -40.66 -27.11
C PHE A 161 4.53 -41.11 -27.92
N MET A 162 4.39 -42.12 -28.78
CA MET A 162 5.44 -42.54 -29.70
C MET A 162 5.76 -41.44 -30.72
N VAL A 163 4.74 -40.82 -31.32
CA VAL A 163 4.94 -39.67 -32.21
C VAL A 163 5.58 -38.50 -31.46
N TYR A 164 5.12 -38.21 -30.24
CA TYR A 164 5.69 -37.17 -29.40
C TYR A 164 7.16 -37.45 -29.03
N TYR A 165 7.50 -38.70 -28.72
CA TYR A 165 8.88 -39.13 -28.48
C TYR A 165 9.79 -38.85 -29.69
N PHE A 166 9.33 -39.17 -30.92
CA PHE A 166 10.11 -38.89 -32.13
C PHE A 166 10.28 -37.39 -32.41
N ILE A 167 9.25 -36.57 -32.15
CA ILE A 167 9.35 -35.11 -32.26
C ILE A 167 10.44 -34.59 -31.30
N ARG A 168 10.44 -35.05 -30.04
CA ARG A 168 11.47 -34.69 -29.06
C ARG A 168 12.86 -35.19 -29.46
N PHE A 169 12.95 -36.42 -30.00
CA PHE A 169 14.20 -36.98 -30.49
C PHE A 169 14.79 -36.15 -31.63
N ILE A 170 13.97 -35.66 -32.57
CA ILE A 170 14.42 -34.80 -33.69
C ILE A 170 14.89 -33.44 -33.17
N ALA A 171 14.16 -32.82 -32.25
CA ALA A 171 14.50 -31.50 -31.68
C ALA A 171 15.78 -31.52 -30.82
N ALA A 172 16.08 -32.64 -30.15
CA ALA A 172 17.23 -32.74 -29.24
C ALA A 172 18.57 -32.45 -29.95
N SER A 173 19.40 -31.58 -29.37
CA SER A 173 20.76 -31.31 -29.88
C SER A 173 21.69 -32.51 -29.70
N ASP A 174 21.63 -33.16 -28.54
CA ASP A 174 22.41 -34.36 -28.25
C ASP A 174 21.52 -35.60 -28.16
N LYS A 175 21.58 -36.44 -29.21
CA LYS A 175 20.74 -37.65 -29.32
C LYS A 175 21.03 -38.67 -28.20
N LEU A 176 22.29 -38.81 -27.79
CA LEU A 176 22.68 -39.78 -26.76
C LEU A 176 22.22 -39.34 -25.36
N TRP A 177 22.38 -38.06 -25.02
CA TRP A 177 21.89 -37.50 -23.77
C TRP A 177 20.36 -37.56 -23.69
N PHE A 178 19.67 -37.25 -24.79
CA PHE A 178 18.22 -37.40 -24.87
C PHE A 178 17.75 -38.83 -24.61
N MET A 179 18.47 -39.84 -25.12
CA MET A 179 18.13 -41.24 -24.86
C MET A 179 18.28 -41.63 -23.38
N LEU A 180 19.16 -40.96 -22.63
CA LEU A 180 19.39 -41.18 -21.20
C LEU A 180 18.56 -40.24 -20.31
N GLU A 181 17.68 -39.43 -20.90
CA GLU A 181 16.78 -38.54 -20.16
C GLU A 181 15.69 -39.34 -19.43
N MET A 182 15.34 -38.93 -18.21
CA MET A 182 14.33 -39.61 -17.38
C MET A 182 12.99 -39.82 -18.11
N TYR A 183 12.53 -38.83 -18.89
CA TYR A 183 11.28 -38.93 -19.63
C TYR A 183 11.34 -39.93 -20.78
N SER A 184 12.51 -40.11 -21.39
CA SER A 184 12.74 -41.13 -22.42
C SER A 184 12.67 -42.54 -21.82
N PHE A 185 13.18 -42.73 -20.59
CA PHE A 185 13.00 -43.99 -19.85
C PHE A 185 11.53 -44.33 -19.61
N VAL A 186 10.70 -43.35 -19.22
CA VAL A 186 9.26 -43.57 -19.05
C VAL A 186 8.64 -44.07 -20.36
N ASP A 187 9.02 -43.50 -21.50
CA ASP A 187 8.50 -43.91 -22.81
C ASP A 187 8.95 -45.33 -23.20
N TYR A 188 10.22 -45.70 -22.95
CA TYR A 188 10.71 -47.06 -23.22
C TYR A 188 10.03 -48.14 -22.39
N PHE A 189 9.67 -47.86 -21.13
CA PHE A 189 9.03 -48.85 -20.27
C PHE A 189 7.49 -48.87 -20.39
N THR A 190 6.89 -47.93 -21.13
CA THR A 190 5.42 -47.83 -21.26
C THR A 190 4.93 -48.13 -22.69
N ILE A 191 5.69 -47.72 -23.72
CA ILE A 191 5.25 -47.82 -25.13
C ILE A 191 5.48 -49.25 -25.70
N PRO A 192 6.70 -49.83 -25.73
CA PRO A 192 6.93 -51.17 -26.30
C PRO A 192 6.11 -52.30 -25.64
N PRO A 193 5.96 -52.36 -24.30
CA PRO A 193 5.11 -53.37 -23.65
C PRO A 193 3.65 -53.31 -24.09
N SER A 194 3.14 -52.11 -24.43
CA SER A 194 1.76 -51.96 -24.90
C SER A 194 1.54 -52.62 -26.27
N PHE A 195 2.50 -52.50 -27.20
CA PHE A 195 2.44 -53.18 -28.50
C PHE A 195 2.62 -54.70 -28.36
N LEU A 196 3.53 -55.14 -27.48
CA LEU A 196 3.74 -56.55 -27.22
C LEU A 196 2.50 -57.21 -26.57
N SER A 197 1.74 -56.47 -25.76
CA SER A 197 0.51 -56.97 -25.12
C SER A 197 -0.55 -57.42 -26.14
N ILE A 198 -0.55 -56.81 -27.32
CA ILE A 198 -1.45 -57.17 -28.43
C ILE A 198 -0.94 -58.44 -29.11
N TYR A 199 0.36 -58.50 -29.41
CA TYR A 199 0.98 -59.64 -30.07
C TYR A 199 0.86 -60.93 -29.24
N LEU A 200 1.03 -60.84 -27.91
CA LEU A 200 0.91 -61.97 -27.00
C LEU A 200 -0.53 -62.27 -26.56
N GLY A 201 -1.49 -61.37 -26.83
CA GLY A 201 -2.88 -61.50 -26.34
C GLY A 201 -3.01 -61.49 -24.81
N ARG A 202 -2.07 -60.82 -24.11
CA ARG A 202 -1.98 -60.78 -22.63
C ARG A 202 -1.69 -59.36 -22.15
N THR A 203 -2.33 -58.91 -21.08
CA THR A 203 -2.06 -57.60 -20.47
C THR A 203 -1.29 -57.76 -19.17
N TRP A 204 -0.23 -56.96 -19.02
CA TRP A 204 0.61 -56.91 -17.82
C TRP A 204 0.63 -55.49 -17.26
N ILE A 205 0.38 -55.35 -15.95
CA ILE A 205 0.41 -54.05 -15.26
C ILE A 205 1.83 -53.48 -15.22
N GLY A 206 2.83 -54.33 -14.98
CA GLY A 206 4.27 -54.05 -15.02
C GLY A 206 4.70 -52.68 -14.52
N LEU A 207 5.51 -52.00 -15.34
CA LEU A 207 6.07 -50.66 -15.04
C LEU A 207 5.16 -49.50 -15.49
N ARG A 208 3.86 -49.74 -15.70
CA ARG A 208 2.91 -48.68 -16.12
C ARG A 208 2.80 -47.54 -15.11
N PHE A 209 3.13 -47.76 -13.84
CA PHE A 209 3.17 -46.71 -12.81
C PHE A 209 4.17 -45.60 -13.12
N LEU A 210 5.20 -45.86 -13.94
CA LEU A 210 6.18 -44.83 -14.36
C LEU A 210 5.51 -43.66 -15.11
N ARG A 211 4.28 -43.85 -15.62
CA ARG A 211 3.45 -42.76 -16.17
C ARG A 211 3.23 -41.62 -15.17
N ALA A 212 3.27 -41.89 -13.86
CA ALA A 212 3.14 -40.86 -12.83
C ALA A 212 4.31 -39.83 -12.85
N LEU A 213 5.51 -40.23 -13.32
CA LEU A 213 6.65 -39.31 -13.47
C LEU A 213 6.38 -38.21 -14.52
N ARG A 214 5.44 -38.43 -15.45
CA ARG A 214 5.03 -37.40 -16.42
C ARG A 214 4.33 -36.22 -15.74
N LEU A 215 3.88 -36.34 -14.50
CA LEU A 215 3.37 -35.18 -13.76
C LEU A 215 4.47 -34.15 -13.54
N MET A 216 5.75 -34.54 -13.45
CA MET A 216 6.86 -33.60 -13.24
C MET A 216 6.98 -32.54 -14.34
N THR A 217 6.47 -32.78 -15.55
CA THR A 217 6.49 -31.80 -16.65
C THR A 217 5.36 -30.77 -16.57
N VAL A 218 4.39 -30.96 -15.68
CA VAL A 218 3.21 -30.07 -15.55
C VAL A 218 3.58 -28.61 -15.27
N PRO A 219 4.51 -28.29 -14.35
CA PRO A 219 4.92 -26.90 -14.11
C PRO A 219 5.51 -26.23 -15.36
N ASP A 220 6.35 -26.94 -16.10
CA ASP A 220 6.98 -26.45 -17.33
C ASP A 220 5.92 -26.19 -18.41
N ILE A 221 4.96 -27.10 -18.55
CA ILE A 221 3.81 -26.95 -19.46
C ILE A 221 2.98 -25.72 -19.08
N LEU A 222 2.65 -25.54 -17.81
CA LEU A 222 1.89 -24.38 -17.33
C LEU A 222 2.65 -23.06 -17.50
N GLN A 223 3.99 -23.10 -17.46
CA GLN A 223 4.84 -21.96 -17.78
C GLN A 223 4.82 -21.63 -19.27
N TYR A 224 4.91 -22.64 -20.16
CA TYR A 224 4.77 -22.45 -21.61
C TYR A 224 3.40 -21.87 -22.01
N LEU A 225 2.35 -22.23 -21.29
CA LEU A 225 1.00 -21.68 -21.47
C LEU A 225 0.80 -20.30 -20.83
N ASN A 226 1.83 -19.73 -20.19
CA ASN A 226 1.80 -18.43 -19.51
C ASN A 226 0.72 -18.32 -18.42
N ILE A 227 0.37 -19.45 -17.79
CA ILE A 227 -0.58 -19.53 -16.67
C ILE A 227 0.16 -19.21 -15.36
N LEU A 228 1.35 -19.78 -15.15
CA LEU A 228 2.21 -19.51 -14.01
C LEU A 228 3.18 -18.38 -14.35
N LYS A 229 3.00 -17.21 -13.71
CA LYS A 229 3.79 -15.99 -14.00
C LYS A 229 4.80 -15.63 -12.91
N THR A 230 4.49 -15.96 -11.64
CA THR A 230 5.33 -15.58 -10.52
C THR A 230 6.29 -16.71 -10.15
N SER A 231 7.51 -16.35 -9.73
CA SER A 231 8.53 -17.30 -9.26
C SER A 231 8.00 -18.18 -8.13
N SER A 232 7.24 -17.61 -7.20
CA SER A 232 6.60 -18.35 -6.10
C SER A 232 5.57 -19.37 -6.59
N SER A 233 4.72 -19.02 -7.57
CA SER A 233 3.74 -19.96 -8.12
C SER A 233 4.38 -21.10 -8.93
N ILE A 234 5.47 -20.80 -9.65
CA ILE A 234 6.22 -21.79 -10.43
C ILE A 234 6.88 -22.78 -9.47
N ARG A 235 7.59 -22.27 -8.46
CA ARG A 235 8.25 -23.09 -7.43
C ARG A 235 7.25 -23.95 -6.66
N LEU A 236 6.10 -23.39 -6.29
CA LEU A 236 5.03 -24.15 -5.64
C LEU A 236 4.52 -25.29 -6.53
N ALA A 237 4.23 -25.02 -7.80
CA ALA A 237 3.76 -26.05 -8.74
C ALA A 237 4.82 -27.15 -8.95
N GLN A 238 6.10 -26.78 -9.02
CA GLN A 238 7.22 -27.71 -9.11
C GLN A 238 7.31 -28.63 -7.90
N LEU A 239 7.31 -28.09 -6.68
CA LEU A 239 7.37 -28.88 -5.45
C LEU A 239 6.18 -29.84 -5.32
N VAL A 240 4.96 -29.35 -5.57
CA VAL A 240 3.73 -30.17 -5.50
C VAL A 240 3.77 -31.29 -6.54
N SER A 241 4.20 -30.97 -7.77
CA SER A 241 4.28 -31.97 -8.83
C SER A 241 5.35 -33.03 -8.56
N ILE A 242 6.54 -32.64 -8.11
CA ILE A 242 7.61 -33.58 -7.73
C ILE A 242 7.15 -34.48 -6.57
N PHE A 243 6.52 -33.90 -5.55
CA PHE A 243 6.04 -34.66 -4.40
C PHE A 243 4.99 -35.71 -4.80
N ILE A 244 3.96 -35.31 -5.56
CA ILE A 244 2.89 -36.22 -6.00
C ILE A 244 3.42 -37.29 -6.95
N SER A 245 4.27 -36.92 -7.91
CA SER A 245 4.83 -37.88 -8.88
C SER A 245 5.67 -38.95 -8.20
N VAL A 246 6.63 -38.57 -7.36
CA VAL A 246 7.50 -39.51 -6.61
C VAL A 246 6.66 -40.43 -5.73
N TRP A 247 5.71 -39.88 -4.98
CA TRP A 247 4.82 -40.64 -4.10
C TRP A 247 4.01 -41.70 -4.86
N LEU A 248 3.38 -41.32 -5.98
CA LEU A 248 2.58 -42.24 -6.80
C LEU A 248 3.46 -43.32 -7.48
N THR A 249 4.64 -42.96 -7.99
CA THR A 249 5.56 -43.97 -8.55
C THR A 249 6.02 -44.97 -7.51
N ALA A 250 6.38 -44.52 -6.31
CA ALA A 250 6.82 -45.41 -5.25
C ALA A 250 5.68 -46.34 -4.81
N ALA A 251 4.44 -45.85 -4.77
CA ALA A 251 3.27 -46.67 -4.48
C ALA A 251 3.08 -47.75 -5.56
N GLY A 252 3.33 -47.40 -6.83
CA GLY A 252 3.32 -48.33 -7.94
C GLY A 252 4.41 -49.40 -7.89
N ILE A 253 5.61 -49.04 -7.41
CA ILE A 253 6.71 -49.99 -7.19
C ILE A 253 6.31 -51.00 -6.11
N ILE A 254 5.84 -50.54 -4.94
CA ILE A 254 5.41 -51.44 -3.86
C ILE A 254 4.23 -52.30 -4.30
N HIS A 255 3.24 -51.71 -4.99
CA HIS A 255 2.13 -52.44 -5.56
C HIS A 255 2.59 -53.56 -6.51
N LEU A 256 3.60 -53.30 -7.36
CA LEU A 256 4.15 -54.32 -8.25
C LEU A 256 4.90 -55.41 -7.46
N LEU A 257 5.75 -55.04 -6.49
CA LEU A 257 6.58 -55.98 -5.73
C LEU A 257 5.73 -56.90 -4.85
N GLU A 258 4.79 -56.35 -4.07
CA GLU A 258 3.95 -57.13 -3.15
C GLU A 258 2.95 -58.03 -3.90
N ASN A 259 2.35 -57.54 -4.99
CA ASN A 259 1.43 -58.35 -5.78
C ASN A 259 2.12 -59.35 -6.72
N SER A 260 3.40 -59.16 -7.05
CA SER A 260 4.14 -60.14 -7.86
C SER A 260 4.70 -61.28 -7.01
N GLY A 261 5.14 -60.96 -5.78
CA GLY A 261 5.90 -61.86 -4.91
C GLY A 261 7.40 -61.86 -5.22
N ASP A 262 8.20 -62.42 -4.31
CA ASP A 262 9.65 -62.51 -4.51
C ASP A 262 10.00 -63.46 -5.68
N PRO A 263 11.06 -63.14 -6.47
CA PRO A 263 11.49 -63.97 -7.58
C PRO A 263 11.83 -65.41 -7.15
N PHE A 264 11.81 -66.33 -8.12
CA PHE A 264 12.14 -67.77 -7.99
C PHE A 264 11.04 -68.68 -7.43
N GLU A 265 10.26 -68.26 -6.43
CA GLU A 265 9.18 -69.10 -5.86
C GLU A 265 7.79 -68.46 -5.99
N PHE A 266 7.67 -67.13 -6.02
CA PHE A 266 6.40 -66.38 -6.13
C PHE A 266 5.31 -66.79 -5.11
N GLN A 267 5.67 -67.41 -3.98
CA GLN A 267 4.72 -67.91 -2.98
C GLN A 267 4.26 -66.84 -1.98
N ASN A 268 5.13 -65.87 -1.65
CA ASN A 268 4.86 -64.82 -0.65
C ASN A 268 4.11 -63.60 -1.24
N GLN A 269 3.06 -63.84 -2.02
CA GLN A 269 2.29 -62.76 -2.66
C GLN A 269 1.26 -62.17 -1.67
N GLN A 270 1.32 -60.85 -1.46
CA GLN A 270 0.32 -60.11 -0.69
C GLN A 270 -0.56 -59.30 -1.65
N ARG A 271 -1.85 -59.62 -1.74
CA ARG A 271 -2.80 -58.91 -2.61
C ARG A 271 -3.16 -57.55 -1.99
N LEU A 272 -2.45 -56.51 -2.40
CA LEU A 272 -2.70 -55.13 -2.00
C LEU A 272 -3.27 -54.34 -3.17
N SER A 273 -4.33 -53.57 -2.93
CA SER A 273 -4.78 -52.59 -3.91
C SER A 273 -3.77 -51.45 -4.03
N TYR A 274 -3.65 -50.86 -5.22
CA TYR A 274 -2.79 -49.69 -5.45
C TYR A 274 -3.05 -48.56 -4.44
N TRP A 275 -4.31 -48.28 -4.12
CA TRP A 275 -4.69 -47.24 -3.17
C TRP A 275 -4.27 -47.56 -1.72
N THR A 276 -4.23 -48.84 -1.36
CA THR A 276 -3.70 -49.28 -0.06
C THR A 276 -2.19 -49.03 0.00
N CYS A 277 -1.45 -49.21 -1.09
CA CYS A 277 -0.03 -48.87 -1.17
C CYS A 277 0.22 -47.35 -1.11
N VAL A 278 -0.65 -46.54 -1.76
CA VAL A 278 -0.61 -45.07 -1.67
C VAL A 278 -0.80 -44.61 -0.22
N TYR A 279 -1.81 -45.15 0.47
CA TYR A 279 -2.06 -44.92 1.89
C TYR A 279 -0.87 -45.34 2.77
N PHE A 280 -0.37 -46.56 2.57
CA PHE A 280 0.80 -47.06 3.30
C PHE A 280 2.02 -46.14 3.15
N LEU A 281 2.26 -45.62 1.95
CA LEU A 281 3.40 -44.72 1.72
C LEU A 281 3.25 -43.35 2.35
N ILE A 282 2.05 -42.75 2.36
CA ILE A 282 1.88 -41.45 3.03
C ILE A 282 2.01 -41.59 4.55
N VAL A 283 1.53 -42.69 5.13
CA VAL A 283 1.66 -43.00 6.57
C VAL A 283 3.12 -43.24 6.96
N THR A 284 3.90 -43.91 6.10
CA THR A 284 5.32 -44.17 6.36
C THR A 284 6.20 -42.94 6.12
N MET A 285 5.96 -42.16 5.06
CA MET A 285 6.66 -40.88 4.80
C MET A 285 6.42 -39.84 5.89
N SER A 286 5.20 -39.79 6.44
CA SER A 286 4.86 -38.88 7.55
C SER A 286 5.35 -39.37 8.91
N THR A 287 6.10 -40.49 8.96
CA THR A 287 6.63 -41.12 10.18
C THR A 287 5.58 -41.57 11.20
N VAL A 288 4.31 -41.71 10.78
CA VAL A 288 3.23 -42.16 11.68
C VAL A 288 3.32 -43.67 11.91
N GLY A 289 3.40 -44.46 10.84
CA GLY A 289 3.67 -45.91 10.91
C GLY A 289 2.68 -46.73 11.74
N TYR A 290 1.39 -46.70 11.40
CA TYR A 290 0.34 -47.43 12.16
C TYR A 290 0.58 -48.95 12.29
N GLY A 291 1.23 -49.58 11.30
CA GLY A 291 1.50 -51.02 11.29
C GLY A 291 0.30 -51.88 10.87
N ASP A 292 -0.77 -51.27 10.37
CA ASP A 292 -1.96 -51.90 9.79
C ASP A 292 -1.69 -52.54 8.42
N VAL A 293 -0.84 -51.88 7.61
CA VAL A 293 -0.33 -52.38 6.34
C VAL A 293 1.20 -52.35 6.38
N PHE A 294 1.85 -53.41 5.93
CA PHE A 294 3.31 -53.51 5.85
C PHE A 294 3.72 -54.47 4.72
N CYS A 295 4.92 -54.28 4.18
CA CYS A 295 5.51 -55.14 3.15
C CYS A 295 5.93 -56.50 3.72
N GLN A 296 5.46 -57.60 3.11
CA GLN A 296 5.87 -58.96 3.48
C GLN A 296 7.05 -59.44 2.63
N THR A 297 7.13 -59.00 1.36
CA THR A 297 8.19 -59.42 0.44
C THR A 297 9.56 -58.88 0.81
N ILE A 298 10.62 -59.64 0.52
CA ILE A 298 12.01 -59.22 0.77
C ILE A 298 12.35 -58.01 -0.12
N LEU A 299 11.91 -58.04 -1.38
CA LEU A 299 12.12 -56.91 -2.30
C LEU A 299 11.36 -55.65 -1.87
N GLY A 300 10.11 -55.78 -1.42
CA GLY A 300 9.30 -54.66 -0.93
C GLY A 300 9.90 -54.01 0.32
N ARG A 301 10.37 -54.82 1.28
CA ARG A 301 11.08 -54.33 2.48
C ARG A 301 12.39 -53.63 2.12
N THR A 302 13.17 -54.20 1.21
CA THR A 302 14.43 -53.60 0.76
C THR A 302 14.18 -52.25 0.09
N PHE A 303 13.19 -52.17 -0.80
CA PHE A 303 12.77 -50.91 -1.41
C PHE A 303 12.31 -49.89 -0.37
N LEU A 304 11.49 -50.31 0.61
CA LEU A 304 11.00 -49.43 1.67
C LEU A 304 12.14 -48.79 2.47
N VAL A 305 13.20 -49.54 2.80
CA VAL A 305 14.35 -49.00 3.54
C VAL A 305 15.06 -47.88 2.76
N PHE A 306 15.35 -48.10 1.48
CA PHE A 306 15.95 -47.05 0.63
C PHE A 306 14.99 -45.87 0.42
N PHE A 307 13.71 -46.18 0.25
CA PHE A 307 12.69 -45.19 0.05
C PHE A 307 12.50 -44.29 1.28
N LEU A 308 12.59 -44.82 2.50
CA LEU A 308 12.49 -44.01 3.72
C LEU A 308 13.66 -43.02 3.84
N LEU A 309 14.88 -43.42 3.46
CA LEU A 309 16.03 -42.50 3.48
C LEU A 309 15.83 -41.27 2.58
N VAL A 310 15.28 -41.48 1.38
CA VAL A 310 15.03 -40.41 0.40
C VAL A 310 13.72 -39.68 0.69
N GLY A 311 12.66 -40.43 0.96
CA GLY A 311 11.29 -39.94 1.17
C GLY A 311 11.16 -39.06 2.41
N LEU A 312 11.86 -39.39 3.51
CA LEU A 312 11.88 -38.52 4.69
C LEU A 312 12.58 -37.19 4.42
N ALA A 313 13.67 -37.19 3.67
CA ALA A 313 14.36 -35.96 3.29
C ALA A 313 13.47 -35.06 2.42
N ILE A 314 12.81 -35.65 1.41
CA ILE A 314 11.86 -34.92 0.54
C ILE A 314 10.66 -34.41 1.32
N PHE A 315 10.07 -35.22 2.21
CA PHE A 315 8.91 -34.81 3.00
C PHE A 315 9.27 -33.66 3.96
N ALA A 316 10.41 -33.76 4.65
CA ALA A 316 10.88 -32.75 5.59
C ALA A 316 11.26 -31.42 4.92
N SER A 317 11.72 -31.42 3.66
CA SER A 317 12.03 -30.19 2.94
C SER A 317 10.82 -29.59 2.21
N CYS A 318 10.05 -30.43 1.49
CA CYS A 318 8.99 -29.95 0.60
C CYS A 318 7.78 -29.42 1.37
N ILE A 319 7.36 -30.06 2.48
CA ILE A 319 6.15 -29.65 3.18
C ILE A 319 6.29 -28.26 3.82
N PRO A 320 7.35 -27.93 4.60
CA PRO A 320 7.53 -26.59 5.13
C PRO A 320 7.62 -25.52 4.04
N GLU A 321 8.33 -25.81 2.96
CA GLU A 321 8.50 -24.86 1.85
C GLU A 321 7.17 -24.60 1.11
N ILE A 322 6.35 -25.62 0.91
CA ILE A 322 4.98 -25.47 0.37
C ILE A 322 4.13 -24.60 1.31
N ILE A 323 4.22 -24.83 2.63
CA ILE A 323 3.48 -24.05 3.63
C ILE A 323 3.89 -22.58 3.60
N ASP A 324 5.20 -22.30 3.54
CA ASP A 324 5.72 -20.93 3.47
C ASP A 324 5.26 -20.22 2.18
N LEU A 325 5.35 -20.90 1.03
CA LEU A 325 4.91 -20.35 -0.25
C LEU A 325 3.40 -20.07 -0.30
N ILE A 326 2.57 -20.88 0.37
CA ILE A 326 1.12 -20.64 0.48
C ILE A 326 0.82 -19.54 1.52
N GLY A 327 1.60 -19.49 2.61
CA GLY A 327 1.44 -18.57 3.73
C GLY A 327 1.80 -17.11 3.43
N THR A 328 2.59 -16.84 2.39
CA THR A 328 3.00 -15.47 1.97
C THR A 328 1.87 -14.62 1.35
N ARG A 329 0.61 -15.06 1.38
CA ARG A 329 -0.50 -14.24 0.91
C ARG A 329 -0.66 -12.99 1.79
N PRO A 330 -0.66 -11.77 1.22
CA PRO A 330 -0.80 -10.55 2.00
C PRO A 330 -2.18 -10.52 2.66
N LYS A 331 -2.21 -10.63 4.00
CA LYS A 331 -3.41 -10.62 4.84
C LYS A 331 -4.26 -9.35 4.64
N TYR A 332 -3.59 -8.22 4.40
CA TYR A 332 -4.19 -6.89 4.26
C TYR A 332 -4.33 -6.46 2.79
N GLY A 333 -4.57 -7.42 1.90
CA GLY A 333 -4.94 -7.16 0.52
C GLY A 333 -6.45 -6.93 0.35
N GLY A 334 -6.94 -7.05 -0.89
CA GLY A 334 -8.37 -6.88 -1.21
C GLY A 334 -8.76 -5.43 -1.47
N THR A 335 -10.05 -5.18 -1.77
CA THR A 335 -10.61 -3.86 -2.13
C THR A 335 -11.67 -3.45 -1.14
N LEU A 336 -11.75 -2.15 -0.82
CA LEU A 336 -12.78 -1.59 0.05
C LEU A 336 -14.18 -1.82 -0.54
N LYS A 337 -15.04 -2.49 0.23
CA LYS A 337 -16.44 -2.73 -0.14
C LYS A 337 -17.29 -1.63 0.48
N ASN A 338 -17.77 -0.69 -0.35
CA ASN A 338 -18.61 0.38 0.16
C ASN A 338 -20.02 -0.13 0.46
N GLU A 339 -20.44 0.03 1.70
CA GLU A 339 -21.85 -0.01 2.07
C GLU A 339 -22.50 1.30 1.59
N ARG A 340 -23.57 1.20 0.80
CA ARG A 340 -24.22 2.39 0.21
C ARG A 340 -24.69 3.34 1.32
N GLY A 341 -24.07 4.50 1.42
CA GLY A 341 -24.47 5.58 2.32
C GLY A 341 -23.47 5.91 3.44
N ARG A 342 -22.51 5.02 3.73
CA ARG A 342 -21.42 5.32 4.67
C ARG A 342 -20.32 6.10 3.96
N ARG A 343 -19.87 7.19 4.58
CA ARG A 343 -18.70 7.93 4.11
C ARG A 343 -17.47 7.30 4.71
N HIS A 344 -16.37 7.32 3.97
CA HIS A 344 -15.09 6.86 4.47
C HIS A 344 -14.02 7.92 4.31
N ILE A 345 -13.00 7.83 5.16
CA ILE A 345 -11.84 8.71 5.17
C ILE A 345 -10.60 7.86 4.99
N VAL A 346 -9.67 8.33 4.17
CA VAL A 346 -8.41 7.62 3.91
C VAL A 346 -7.28 8.26 4.70
N VAL A 347 -6.68 7.50 5.62
CA VAL A 347 -5.53 7.95 6.42
C VAL A 347 -4.26 7.29 5.90
N CYS A 348 -3.25 8.10 5.61
CA CYS A 348 -1.96 7.65 5.12
C CYS A 348 -0.79 8.40 5.78
N GLY A 349 0.43 8.01 5.42
CA GLY A 349 1.66 8.62 5.94
C GLY A 349 2.31 7.79 7.04
N HIS A 350 2.67 8.42 8.15
CA HIS A 350 3.31 7.77 9.30
C HIS A 350 2.28 7.09 10.22
N ILE A 351 2.04 5.80 9.96
CA ILE A 351 1.07 4.97 10.67
C ILE A 351 1.83 4.07 11.66
N THR A 352 1.68 4.36 12.95
CA THR A 352 2.23 3.59 14.09
C THR A 352 1.16 3.43 15.16
N TYR A 353 1.37 2.57 16.15
CA TYR A 353 0.42 2.39 17.25
C TYR A 353 0.10 3.71 17.97
N GLU A 354 1.11 4.52 18.28
CA GLU A 354 0.93 5.81 18.98
C GLU A 354 0.14 6.80 18.13
N SER A 355 0.52 6.99 16.85
CA SER A 355 -0.15 7.95 15.98
C SER A 355 -1.60 7.57 15.72
N VAL A 356 -1.87 6.29 15.47
CA VAL A 356 -3.23 5.77 15.24
C VAL A 356 -4.06 5.78 16.51
N SER A 357 -3.49 5.42 17.67
CA SER A 357 -4.23 5.41 18.93
C SER A 357 -4.69 6.81 19.32
N HIS A 358 -3.81 7.82 19.19
CA HIS A 358 -4.17 9.20 19.48
C HIS A 358 -5.21 9.71 18.48
N PHE A 359 -5.02 9.42 17.18
CA PHE A 359 -5.99 9.79 16.15
C PHE A 359 -7.38 9.17 16.40
N LEU A 360 -7.47 7.86 16.66
CA LEU A 360 -8.76 7.18 16.86
C LEU A 360 -9.46 7.63 18.15
N LYS A 361 -8.71 7.94 19.22
CA LYS A 361 -9.29 8.49 20.46
C LYS A 361 -9.98 9.84 20.23
N ASP A 362 -9.36 10.71 19.44
CA ASP A 362 -9.90 12.04 19.14
C ASP A 362 -10.97 11.99 18.02
N PHE A 363 -10.86 11.04 17.08
CA PHE A 363 -11.74 10.95 15.92
C PHE A 363 -13.04 10.18 16.22
N LEU A 364 -12.96 9.08 16.97
CA LEU A 364 -14.11 8.23 17.34
C LEU A 364 -14.61 8.51 18.76
N HIS A 365 -14.42 9.73 19.26
CA HIS A 365 -14.87 10.12 20.60
C HIS A 365 -16.40 10.13 20.69
N GLU A 366 -16.94 9.75 21.85
CA GLU A 366 -18.39 9.66 22.10
C GLU A 366 -19.11 11.01 21.98
N ASP A 367 -18.41 12.11 22.23
CA ASP A 367 -18.95 13.47 22.19
C ASP A 367 -19.17 14.01 20.76
N ARG A 368 -18.76 13.25 19.71
CA ARG A 368 -19.02 13.61 18.30
C ARG A 368 -20.38 13.08 17.84
N GLU A 369 -21.15 13.95 17.19
CA GLU A 369 -22.53 13.65 16.77
C GLU A 369 -22.65 12.78 15.49
N ASP A 370 -21.56 12.63 14.70
CA ASP A 370 -21.55 11.91 13.41
C ASP A 370 -20.50 10.79 13.38
N VAL A 371 -20.81 9.62 13.95
CA VAL A 371 -19.86 8.47 14.03
C VAL A 371 -20.05 7.47 12.88
N ASP A 372 -20.91 7.75 11.90
CA ASP A 372 -21.10 6.90 10.70
C ASP A 372 -20.02 7.15 9.62
N VAL A 373 -18.77 7.35 10.04
CA VAL A 373 -17.61 7.51 9.16
C VAL A 373 -16.62 6.37 9.37
N GLU A 374 -16.32 5.64 8.30
CA GLU A 374 -15.33 4.57 8.31
C GLU A 374 -13.91 5.12 8.07
N VAL A 375 -12.94 4.65 8.85
CA VAL A 375 -11.54 5.08 8.74
C VAL A 375 -10.72 3.98 8.05
N VAL A 376 -10.18 4.31 6.88
CA VAL A 376 -9.40 3.39 6.06
C VAL A 376 -7.92 3.78 6.11
N PHE A 377 -7.09 2.92 6.70
CA PHE A 377 -5.65 3.13 6.75
C PHE A 377 -4.94 2.51 5.55
N LEU A 378 -4.10 3.28 4.86
CA LEU A 378 -3.25 2.79 3.77
C LEU A 378 -1.77 2.96 4.10
N HIS A 379 -1.07 1.85 4.30
CA HIS A 379 0.37 1.87 4.62
C HIS A 379 1.16 0.76 3.91
N ARG A 380 2.44 1.01 3.62
CA ARG A 380 3.29 0.06 2.86
C ARG A 380 3.65 -1.17 3.69
N LYS A 381 4.01 -0.95 4.95
CA LYS A 381 4.39 -2.01 5.88
C LYS A 381 3.14 -2.63 6.51
N PRO A 382 3.13 -3.95 6.77
CA PRO A 382 2.07 -4.55 7.57
C PRO A 382 2.06 -3.96 8.99
N PRO A 383 0.91 -3.94 9.66
CA PRO A 383 0.78 -3.43 11.02
C PRO A 383 1.48 -4.36 12.02
N ASP A 384 2.07 -3.76 13.06
CA ASP A 384 2.62 -4.52 14.20
C ASP A 384 1.50 -5.16 15.02
N LEU A 385 1.82 -6.17 15.84
CA LEU A 385 0.82 -6.92 16.64
C LEU A 385 -0.04 -6.03 17.54
N GLU A 386 0.53 -4.96 18.10
CA GLU A 386 -0.21 -3.99 18.92
C GLU A 386 -1.22 -3.19 18.09
N LEU A 387 -0.82 -2.79 16.88
CA LEU A 387 -1.67 -2.07 15.94
C LEU A 387 -2.75 -3.00 15.36
N GLU A 388 -2.44 -4.27 15.09
CA GLU A 388 -3.45 -5.28 14.76
C GLU A 388 -4.48 -5.44 15.88
N GLY A 389 -4.02 -5.46 17.14
CA GLY A 389 -4.89 -5.49 18.32
C GLY A 389 -5.82 -4.28 18.38
N LEU A 390 -5.31 -3.09 18.04
CA LEU A 390 -6.10 -1.86 17.98
C LEU A 390 -7.16 -1.90 16.88
N PHE A 391 -6.83 -2.35 15.67
CA PHE A 391 -7.80 -2.48 14.58
C PHE A 391 -8.89 -3.51 14.89
N LYS A 392 -8.54 -4.63 15.53
CA LYS A 392 -9.55 -5.62 15.97
C LYS A 392 -10.53 -5.09 17.01
N ARG A 393 -10.12 -4.12 17.86
CA ARG A 393 -11.03 -3.46 18.81
C ARG A 393 -12.07 -2.58 18.11
N HIS A 394 -11.68 -1.97 16.98
CA HIS A 394 -12.53 -1.08 16.18
C HIS A 394 -12.92 -1.71 14.84
N PHE A 395 -13.26 -3.01 14.83
CA PHE A 395 -13.45 -3.79 13.60
C PHE A 395 -14.57 -3.27 12.69
N THR A 396 -15.59 -2.60 13.23
CA THR A 396 -16.73 -2.08 12.45
C THR A 396 -16.47 -0.70 11.84
N THR A 397 -15.48 0.03 12.34
CA THR A 397 -15.22 1.43 11.94
C THR A 397 -13.85 1.63 11.31
N VAL A 398 -12.94 0.65 11.42
CA VAL A 398 -11.56 0.77 10.96
C VAL A 398 -11.15 -0.41 10.10
N GLU A 399 -10.70 -0.11 8.89
CA GLU A 399 -10.07 -1.08 7.98
C GLU A 399 -8.63 -0.69 7.64
N PHE A 400 -7.77 -1.69 7.41
CA PHE A 400 -6.37 -1.48 7.04
C PHE A 400 -6.04 -2.19 5.73
N PHE A 401 -5.40 -1.46 4.81
CA PHE A 401 -4.92 -1.95 3.53
C PHE A 401 -3.41 -1.77 3.40
N GLN A 402 -2.73 -2.83 2.96
CA GLN A 402 -1.30 -2.79 2.70
C GLN A 402 -1.01 -2.29 1.28
N GLY A 403 -0.47 -1.08 1.14
CA GLY A 403 -0.17 -0.48 -0.17
C GLY A 403 0.49 0.89 -0.07
N SER A 404 0.73 1.53 -1.21
CA SER A 404 1.36 2.84 -1.29
C SER A 404 0.42 3.85 -1.93
N ILE A 405 0.26 5.02 -1.29
CA ILE A 405 -0.52 6.14 -1.87
C ILE A 405 0.04 6.62 -3.22
N MET A 406 1.33 6.41 -3.47
CA MET A 406 1.99 6.72 -4.75
C MET A 406 1.52 5.85 -5.93
N ASN A 407 0.83 4.73 -5.66
CA ASN A 407 0.39 3.79 -6.68
C ASN A 407 -1.10 4.01 -6.97
N PRO A 408 -1.50 4.36 -8.21
CA PRO A 408 -2.90 4.60 -8.53
C PRO A 408 -3.80 3.37 -8.35
N ILE A 409 -3.24 2.16 -8.46
CA ILE A 409 -4.01 0.91 -8.23
C ILE A 409 -4.41 0.80 -6.75
N ASP A 410 -3.53 1.20 -5.83
CA ASP A 410 -3.82 1.18 -4.40
C ASP A 410 -4.83 2.28 -4.02
N LEU A 411 -4.77 3.44 -4.69
CA LEU A 411 -5.78 4.52 -4.56
C LEU A 411 -7.17 4.06 -5.02
N GLN A 412 -7.23 3.35 -6.14
CA GLN A 412 -8.48 2.75 -6.64
C GLN A 412 -9.02 1.69 -5.66
N ARG A 413 -8.13 0.91 -5.05
CA ARG A 413 -8.47 -0.17 -4.12
C ARG A 413 -9.12 0.34 -2.82
N VAL A 414 -8.69 1.50 -2.33
CA VAL A 414 -9.29 2.20 -1.18
C VAL A 414 -10.36 3.24 -1.60
N LYS A 415 -10.66 3.33 -2.90
CA LYS A 415 -11.67 4.22 -3.47
C LYS A 415 -11.52 5.68 -3.03
N VAL A 416 -10.33 6.25 -3.23
CA VAL A 416 -10.04 7.65 -2.85
C VAL A 416 -11.03 8.64 -3.51
N HIS A 417 -11.50 8.36 -4.72
CA HIS A 417 -12.45 9.23 -5.44
C HIS A 417 -13.84 9.33 -4.79
N GLU A 418 -14.20 8.36 -3.93
CA GLU A 418 -15.47 8.34 -3.18
C GLU A 418 -15.27 8.78 -1.71
N ALA A 419 -14.02 8.99 -1.28
CA ALA A 419 -13.70 9.36 0.10
C ALA A 419 -14.08 10.81 0.40
N ASP A 420 -14.52 11.09 1.63
CA ASP A 420 -14.87 12.44 2.08
C ASP A 420 -13.62 13.32 2.27
N ALA A 421 -12.55 12.73 2.79
CA ALA A 421 -11.25 13.39 2.95
C ALA A 421 -10.09 12.39 2.98
N CYS A 422 -8.88 12.89 2.70
CA CYS A 422 -7.63 12.17 2.93
C CYS A 422 -6.75 12.89 3.95
N LEU A 423 -6.31 12.16 5.00
CA LEU A 423 -5.38 12.69 5.99
C LEU A 423 -3.98 12.10 5.82
N VAL A 424 -2.98 12.98 5.78
CA VAL A 424 -1.56 12.63 5.68
C VAL A 424 -0.87 12.94 7.01
N LEU A 425 -0.52 11.89 7.75
CA LEU A 425 0.16 11.99 9.04
C LEU A 425 1.68 12.04 8.86
N ALA A 426 2.36 12.90 9.62
CA ALA A 426 3.81 13.05 9.58
C ALA A 426 4.49 12.40 10.80
N ASN A 427 5.70 11.86 10.60
CA ASN A 427 6.52 11.42 11.72
C ASN A 427 7.12 12.62 12.46
N LYS A 428 6.64 12.88 13.69
CA LYS A 428 7.10 14.00 14.53
C LYS A 428 8.54 13.84 15.02
N TYR A 429 9.08 12.63 14.99
CA TYR A 429 10.39 12.26 15.55
C TYR A 429 11.37 11.80 14.45
N CYS A 430 11.23 12.31 13.22
CA CYS A 430 12.05 11.96 12.04
C CYS A 430 13.41 12.67 11.99
N GLN A 431 14.51 11.93 11.73
CA GLN A 431 15.89 12.46 11.75
C GLN A 431 16.07 13.72 10.90
N ASP A 432 15.45 13.73 9.72
CA ASP A 432 15.42 14.87 8.82
C ASP A 432 13.95 15.30 8.58
N PRO A 433 13.52 16.42 9.20
CA PRO A 433 12.19 16.97 9.02
C PRO A 433 11.87 17.36 7.57
N ASP A 434 12.87 17.83 6.82
CA ASP A 434 12.65 18.28 5.44
C ASP A 434 12.41 17.10 4.50
N ALA A 435 13.11 15.97 4.71
CA ALA A 435 12.88 14.75 3.95
C ALA A 435 11.48 14.14 4.21
N GLU A 436 11.01 14.16 5.46
CA GLU A 436 9.66 13.69 5.80
C GLU A 436 8.57 14.58 5.18
N ASP A 437 8.75 15.90 5.23
CA ASP A 437 7.85 16.86 4.59
C ASP A 437 7.82 16.69 3.07
N ALA A 438 8.99 16.53 2.43
CA ALA A 438 9.06 16.25 0.99
C ALA A 438 8.31 14.96 0.63
N ALA A 439 8.45 13.90 1.43
CA ALA A 439 7.68 12.68 1.23
C ALA A 439 6.16 12.93 1.38
N ASN A 440 5.72 13.70 2.38
CA ASN A 440 4.31 14.05 2.57
C ASN A 440 3.74 14.89 1.42
N ILE A 441 4.49 15.87 0.94
CA ILE A 441 4.11 16.69 -0.23
C ILE A 441 3.94 15.80 -1.47
N MET A 442 4.84 14.84 -1.69
CA MET A 442 4.71 13.88 -2.80
C MET A 442 3.46 12.99 -2.67
N ARG A 443 3.05 12.63 -1.44
CA ARG A 443 1.79 11.90 -1.19
C ARG A 443 0.59 12.75 -1.61
N VAL A 444 0.57 14.04 -1.26
CA VAL A 444 -0.49 14.99 -1.66
C VAL A 444 -0.56 15.12 -3.17
N ILE A 445 0.59 15.30 -3.84
CA ILE A 445 0.64 15.37 -5.31
C ILE A 445 0.05 14.10 -5.92
N SER A 446 0.36 12.92 -5.39
CA SER A 446 -0.20 11.66 -5.89
C SER A 446 -1.72 11.55 -5.69
N ILE A 447 -2.23 12.02 -4.55
CA ILE A 447 -3.67 12.02 -4.27
C ILE A 447 -4.40 12.98 -5.21
N LYS A 448 -3.95 14.23 -5.28
CA LYS A 448 -4.55 15.27 -6.14
C LYS A 448 -4.48 14.89 -7.61
N ASN A 449 -3.36 14.34 -8.07
CA ASN A 449 -3.22 13.84 -9.44
C ASN A 449 -4.18 12.67 -9.77
N TYR A 450 -4.66 11.93 -8.77
CA TYR A 450 -5.69 10.89 -8.96
C TYR A 450 -7.12 11.45 -8.86
N SER A 451 -7.36 12.35 -7.90
CA SER A 451 -8.64 13.02 -7.68
C SER A 451 -8.38 14.46 -7.22
N ASP A 452 -8.74 15.43 -8.07
CA ASP A 452 -8.49 16.85 -7.80
C ASP A 452 -9.43 17.42 -6.73
N ASP A 453 -10.70 16.99 -6.73
CA ASP A 453 -11.79 17.52 -5.90
C ASP A 453 -11.77 17.03 -4.44
N ILE A 454 -10.90 16.08 -4.09
CA ILE A 454 -10.85 15.52 -2.73
C ILE A 454 -10.25 16.51 -1.74
N ARG A 455 -10.85 16.63 -0.54
CA ARG A 455 -10.27 17.37 0.57
C ARG A 455 -9.03 16.66 1.14
N VAL A 456 -7.88 17.34 1.17
CA VAL A 456 -6.64 16.79 1.72
C VAL A 456 -6.17 17.59 2.94
N ILE A 457 -5.98 16.90 4.06
CA ILE A 457 -5.42 17.48 5.29
C ILE A 457 -4.03 16.88 5.52
N ILE A 458 -3.00 17.72 5.53
CA ILE A 458 -1.60 17.28 5.65
C ILE A 458 -0.94 17.88 6.88
N GLN A 459 -0.16 17.05 7.58
CA GLN A 459 0.78 17.51 8.61
C GLN A 459 2.14 17.80 7.99
N LEU A 460 2.69 18.97 8.28
CA LEU A 460 4.07 19.35 7.96
C LEU A 460 4.85 19.67 9.24
N MET A 461 6.14 19.38 9.21
CA MET A 461 7.07 19.70 10.29
C MET A 461 7.53 21.16 10.18
N GLN A 462 7.95 21.59 8.98
CA GLN A 462 8.59 22.88 8.76
C GLN A 462 7.69 23.87 7.99
N TYR A 463 7.85 25.15 8.30
CA TYR A 463 7.03 26.21 7.71
C TYR A 463 7.40 26.52 6.26
N HIS A 464 8.67 26.52 5.87
CA HIS A 464 9.06 26.84 4.49
C HIS A 464 8.54 25.82 3.48
N ASN A 465 8.39 24.55 3.89
CA ASN A 465 7.85 23.50 3.04
C ASN A 465 6.37 23.69 2.69
N LYS A 466 5.63 24.45 3.50
CA LYS A 466 4.22 24.82 3.25
C LYS A 466 4.04 25.56 1.91
N ALA A 467 5.03 26.32 1.47
CA ALA A 467 4.97 27.06 0.21
C ALA A 467 4.88 26.13 -1.01
N TYR A 468 5.44 24.92 -0.95
CA TYR A 468 5.37 23.97 -2.06
C TYR A 468 3.95 23.46 -2.32
N LEU A 469 3.13 23.33 -1.27
CA LEU A 469 1.73 22.91 -1.40
C LEU A 469 0.88 23.98 -2.09
N LEU A 470 1.12 25.25 -1.78
CA LEU A 470 0.42 26.38 -2.39
C LEU A 470 0.74 26.55 -3.89
N ASN A 471 1.83 25.96 -4.36
CA ASN A 471 2.21 25.95 -5.78
C ASN A 471 1.52 24.82 -6.56
N ILE A 472 0.84 23.88 -5.90
CA ILE A 472 0.09 22.81 -6.56
C ILE A 472 -1.20 23.40 -7.14
N PRO A 473 -1.49 23.19 -8.45
CA PRO A 473 -2.65 23.82 -9.09
C PRO A 473 -3.99 23.32 -8.56
N SER A 474 -4.07 22.04 -8.18
CA SER A 474 -5.27 21.41 -7.62
C SER A 474 -5.44 21.64 -6.11
N TRP A 475 -4.54 22.39 -5.47
CA TRP A 475 -4.63 22.70 -4.04
C TRP A 475 -5.54 23.91 -3.81
N ASP A 476 -6.68 23.70 -3.17
CA ASP A 476 -7.65 24.76 -2.92
C ASP A 476 -8.06 24.83 -1.44
N TRP A 477 -7.53 25.83 -0.74
CA TRP A 477 -7.87 26.10 0.65
C TRP A 477 -9.34 26.46 0.85
N LYS A 478 -10.05 26.91 -0.20
CA LYS A 478 -11.50 27.18 -0.13
C LYS A 478 -12.34 25.91 -0.10
N GLN A 479 -11.83 24.80 -0.66
CA GLN A 479 -12.46 23.48 -0.61
C GLN A 479 -12.15 22.73 0.70
N GLY A 480 -11.34 23.33 1.59
CA GLY A 480 -10.94 22.75 2.86
C GLY A 480 -9.64 21.97 2.81
N ASP A 481 -8.80 22.17 1.78
CA ASP A 481 -7.43 21.66 1.80
C ASP A 481 -6.60 22.40 2.84
N ASP A 482 -6.26 21.71 3.92
CA ASP A 482 -5.69 22.30 5.13
C ASP A 482 -4.26 21.79 5.39
N VAL A 483 -3.35 22.72 5.70
CA VAL A 483 -1.98 22.39 6.12
C VAL A 483 -1.80 22.65 7.60
N ILE A 484 -1.54 21.59 8.35
CA ILE A 484 -1.22 21.65 9.78
C ILE A 484 0.30 21.67 9.93
N CYS A 485 0.89 22.86 10.02
CA CYS A 485 2.31 23.02 10.28
C CYS A 485 2.63 22.97 11.78
N LEU A 486 3.33 21.92 12.21
CA LEU A 486 3.62 21.66 13.61
C LEU A 486 4.57 22.70 14.21
N ALA A 487 5.61 23.11 13.49
CA ALA A 487 6.51 24.17 13.97
C ALA A 487 5.79 25.52 14.12
N GLU A 488 4.91 25.87 13.18
CA GLU A 488 4.12 27.11 13.19
C GLU A 488 3.19 27.15 14.41
N LEU A 489 2.39 26.09 14.61
CA LEU A 489 1.45 26.01 15.74
C LEU A 489 2.17 25.94 17.09
N LYS A 490 3.21 25.10 17.21
CA LYS A 490 3.98 24.94 18.45
C LYS A 490 4.59 26.25 18.89
N LEU A 491 5.32 26.91 18.00
CA LEU A 491 6.01 28.17 18.33
C LEU A 491 5.01 29.32 18.49
N GLY A 492 3.90 29.32 17.74
CA GLY A 492 2.81 30.27 17.91
C GLY A 492 2.16 30.20 19.29
N PHE A 493 1.84 29.00 19.79
CA PHE A 493 1.29 28.83 21.14
C PHE A 493 2.26 29.23 22.25
N ILE A 494 3.56 28.97 22.07
CA ILE A 494 4.60 29.41 23.00
C ILE A 494 4.72 30.95 22.96
N ALA A 495 4.69 31.56 21.78
CA ALA A 495 4.72 33.01 21.62
C ALA A 495 3.54 33.69 22.32
N GLN A 496 2.32 33.18 22.11
CA GLN A 496 1.13 33.68 22.80
C GLN A 496 1.22 33.47 24.31
N SER A 497 1.85 32.38 24.77
CA SER A 497 2.11 32.15 26.20
C SER A 497 3.10 33.16 26.79
N CYS A 498 4.00 33.75 25.99
CA CYS A 498 4.88 34.84 26.44
C CYS A 498 4.12 36.15 26.67
N LEU A 499 2.94 36.31 26.04
CA LEU A 499 2.05 37.45 26.25
C LEU A 499 1.13 37.17 27.45
N ALA A 500 0.53 35.98 27.50
CA ALA A 500 -0.36 35.52 28.57
C ALA A 500 0.03 34.10 29.04
N PRO A 501 0.71 33.94 30.19
CA PRO A 501 1.13 32.64 30.72
C PRO A 501 -0.06 31.68 30.85
N GLY A 502 0.12 30.44 30.39
CA GLY A 502 -0.91 29.39 30.42
C GLY A 502 -1.78 29.30 29.15
N PHE A 503 -1.68 30.25 28.22
CA PHE A 503 -2.46 30.25 26.96
C PHE A 503 -2.28 28.96 26.14
N SER A 504 -1.06 28.44 26.05
CA SER A 504 -0.77 27.18 25.33
C SER A 504 -1.55 25.99 25.89
N THR A 505 -1.67 25.88 27.21
CA THR A 505 -2.42 24.78 27.85
C THR A 505 -3.91 24.93 27.64
N MET A 506 -4.42 26.17 27.73
CA MET A 506 -5.83 26.47 27.42
C MET A 506 -6.18 26.05 25.99
N MET A 507 -5.39 26.49 25.00
CA MET A 507 -5.64 26.13 23.60
C MET A 507 -5.47 24.63 23.34
N ALA A 508 -4.46 23.98 23.93
CA ALA A 508 -4.26 22.55 23.76
C ALA A 508 -5.44 21.72 24.29
N ASN A 509 -6.05 22.15 25.40
CA ASN A 509 -7.23 21.50 25.95
C ASN A 509 -8.48 21.72 25.06
N LEU A 510 -8.66 22.91 24.48
CA LEU A 510 -9.80 23.20 23.60
C LEU A 510 -9.84 22.38 22.29
N PHE A 511 -8.69 21.86 21.85
CA PHE A 511 -8.57 21.04 20.64
C PHE A 511 -8.53 19.53 20.93
N ALA A 512 -8.21 19.13 22.17
CA ALA A 512 -8.13 17.74 22.55
C ALA A 512 -9.49 17.27 23.08
N MET A 513 -10.07 16.25 22.46
CA MET A 513 -11.35 15.73 22.93
C MET A 513 -11.17 15.00 24.26
N ARG A 514 -11.91 15.46 25.27
CA ARG A 514 -11.82 14.91 26.63
C ARG A 514 -13.18 14.88 27.29
N SER A 515 -13.63 13.68 27.65
CA SER A 515 -14.75 13.54 28.57
C SER A 515 -14.32 13.89 30.00
N PHE A 516 -15.08 14.77 30.63
CA PHE A 516 -14.89 15.15 32.02
C PHE A 516 -15.65 14.19 32.96
N LYS A 517 -14.99 13.70 34.01
CA LYS A 517 -15.61 12.97 35.12
C LYS A 517 -15.09 13.54 36.44
N THR A 518 -15.97 14.13 37.25
CA THR A 518 -15.63 14.52 38.63
C THR A 518 -15.54 13.29 39.51
N SER A 519 -14.47 13.18 40.30
CA SER A 519 -14.42 12.31 41.47
C SER A 519 -14.46 13.14 42.75
N PRO A 520 -15.14 12.68 43.81
CA PRO A 520 -15.07 13.33 45.12
C PRO A 520 -13.67 13.25 45.77
N ASP A 521 -12.82 12.32 45.30
CA ASP A 521 -11.47 12.08 45.83
C ASP A 521 -10.40 13.03 45.26
N THR A 522 -10.71 13.77 44.19
CA THR A 522 -9.76 14.70 43.54
C THR A 522 -9.77 16.08 44.20
N GLN A 523 -8.60 16.74 44.20
CA GLN A 523 -8.45 18.06 44.83
C GLN A 523 -9.34 19.10 44.14
N ALA A 524 -9.81 20.12 44.88
CA ALA A 524 -10.73 21.12 44.37
C ALA A 524 -10.23 21.82 43.09
N TRP A 525 -8.97 22.28 43.06
CA TRP A 525 -8.40 22.92 41.86
C TRP A 525 -8.28 21.96 40.67
N GLN A 526 -8.12 20.66 40.91
CA GLN A 526 -8.09 19.65 39.84
C GLN A 526 -9.47 19.46 39.26
N ASN A 527 -10.52 19.47 40.08
CA ASN A 527 -11.89 19.40 39.61
C ASN A 527 -12.25 20.61 38.74
N ASP A 528 -11.86 21.82 39.16
CA ASP A 528 -12.06 23.04 38.37
C ASP A 528 -11.27 23.01 37.05
N TYR A 529 -10.02 22.52 37.09
CA TYR A 529 -9.21 22.35 35.89
C TYR A 529 -9.83 21.32 34.93
N LEU A 530 -10.24 20.17 35.45
CA LEU A 530 -10.86 19.09 34.67
C LEU A 530 -12.20 19.54 34.06
N GLN A 531 -12.97 20.37 34.77
CA GLN A 531 -14.17 21.00 34.20
C GLN A 531 -13.81 21.87 33.00
N GLY A 532 -12.73 22.64 33.08
CA GLY A 532 -12.22 23.43 31.95
C GLY A 532 -11.67 22.56 30.80
N THR A 533 -11.17 21.35 31.08
CA THR A 533 -10.70 20.43 30.03
C THR A 533 -11.82 19.82 29.20
N GLY A 534 -13.05 19.77 29.72
CA GLY A 534 -14.22 19.31 28.96
C GLY A 534 -14.81 20.37 28.04
N CYS A 535 -14.27 21.59 28.02
CA CYS A 535 -14.69 22.62 27.08
C CYS A 535 -13.94 22.46 25.75
N GLU A 536 -14.67 22.54 24.65
CA GLU A 536 -14.16 22.39 23.28
C GLU A 536 -14.62 23.55 22.40
N MET A 537 -13.96 23.72 21.25
CA MET A 537 -14.34 24.73 20.27
C MET A 537 -15.28 24.15 19.21
N TYR A 538 -16.44 24.78 19.05
CA TYR A 538 -17.48 24.39 18.12
C TYR A 538 -17.85 25.51 17.16
N THR A 539 -18.39 25.14 16.01
CA THR A 539 -18.91 26.08 15.01
C THR A 539 -20.38 25.80 14.77
N GLU A 540 -21.23 26.82 14.89
CA GLU A 540 -22.67 26.66 14.66
C GLU A 540 -23.25 27.94 14.06
N THR A 541 -24.34 27.78 13.32
CA THR A 541 -25.04 28.92 12.72
C THR A 541 -25.90 29.64 13.75
N LEU A 542 -25.85 30.96 13.76
CA LEU A 542 -26.67 31.78 14.66
C LEU A 542 -28.12 31.83 14.19
N SER A 543 -29.06 31.74 15.13
CA SER A 543 -30.49 31.93 14.87
C SER A 543 -30.79 33.30 14.22
N PRO A 544 -31.84 33.40 13.39
CA PRO A 544 -32.33 34.68 12.87
C PRO A 544 -32.63 35.72 13.96
N SER A 545 -32.89 35.29 15.20
CA SER A 545 -33.13 36.20 16.34
C SER A 545 -31.92 37.09 16.68
N PHE A 546 -30.71 36.67 16.30
CA PHE A 546 -29.48 37.46 16.49
C PHE A 546 -29.25 38.50 15.39
N THR A 547 -30.04 38.49 14.32
CA THR A 547 -29.86 39.39 13.17
C THR A 547 -30.03 40.84 13.59
N GLY A 548 -29.04 41.69 13.27
CA GLY A 548 -29.06 43.11 13.58
C GLY A 548 -28.59 43.49 14.99
N MET A 549 -28.35 42.51 15.88
CA MET A 549 -27.68 42.73 17.17
C MET A 549 -26.19 43.03 16.94
N THR A 550 -25.60 43.80 17.87
CA THR A 550 -24.14 43.94 17.92
C THR A 550 -23.52 42.68 18.52
N PHE A 551 -22.28 42.39 18.15
CA PHE A 551 -21.58 41.21 18.69
C PHE A 551 -21.52 41.19 20.24
N PRO A 552 -21.26 42.29 20.97
CA PRO A 552 -21.30 42.27 22.43
C PRO A 552 -22.69 41.91 22.98
N GLN A 553 -23.76 42.44 22.39
CA GLN A 553 -25.14 42.11 22.81
C GLN A 553 -25.45 40.63 22.59
N ALA A 554 -25.03 40.08 21.44
CA ALA A 554 -25.21 38.67 21.14
C ALA A 554 -24.38 37.77 22.06
N SER A 555 -23.12 38.14 22.31
CA SER A 555 -22.23 37.41 23.23
C SER A 555 -22.77 37.42 24.66
N GLU A 556 -23.30 38.55 25.13
CA GLU A 556 -23.93 38.65 26.45
C GLU A 556 -25.16 37.75 26.54
N LEU A 557 -26.01 37.73 25.51
CA LEU A 557 -27.17 36.85 25.46
C LEU A 557 -26.75 35.38 25.46
N CYS A 558 -25.77 35.00 24.64
CA CYS A 558 -25.23 33.64 24.59
C CYS A 558 -24.68 33.21 25.95
N PHE A 559 -23.94 34.08 26.64
CA PHE A 559 -23.32 33.74 27.92
C PHE A 559 -24.33 33.68 29.06
N THR A 560 -25.24 34.66 29.15
CA THR A 560 -26.19 34.76 30.27
C THR A 560 -27.34 33.76 30.16
N LYS A 561 -27.91 33.58 28.97
CA LYS A 561 -29.10 32.73 28.73
C LYS A 561 -28.75 31.34 28.24
N LEU A 562 -27.81 31.22 27.31
CA LEU A 562 -27.48 29.93 26.68
C LEU A 562 -26.32 29.22 27.38
N LYS A 563 -25.59 29.91 28.28
CA LYS A 563 -24.34 29.42 28.89
C LYS A 563 -23.27 29.04 27.86
N LEU A 564 -23.25 29.74 26.72
CA LEU A 564 -22.29 29.53 25.64
C LEU A 564 -21.34 30.73 25.54
N LEU A 565 -20.04 30.47 25.36
CA LEU A 565 -19.04 31.53 25.15
C LEU A 565 -18.83 31.74 23.65
N LEU A 566 -19.36 32.84 23.10
CA LEU A 566 -19.14 33.24 21.71
C LEU A 566 -17.78 33.96 21.57
N LEU A 567 -16.88 33.43 20.75
CA LEU A 567 -15.54 33.99 20.52
C LEU A 567 -15.42 34.83 19.25
N ALA A 568 -15.95 34.31 18.15
CA ALA A 568 -15.75 34.89 16.83
C ALA A 568 -17.00 34.68 15.95
N ILE A 569 -17.10 35.49 14.90
CA ILE A 569 -18.12 35.36 13.87
C ILE A 569 -17.48 35.39 12.48
N GLU A 570 -18.07 34.64 11.56
CA GLU A 570 -17.73 34.71 10.14
C GLU A 570 -18.40 35.93 9.50
N ILE A 571 -17.60 36.88 9.01
CA ILE A 571 -18.11 38.05 8.28
C ILE A 571 -17.86 37.83 6.79
N LYS A 572 -18.94 37.77 6.02
CA LYS A 572 -18.87 37.71 4.55
C LYS A 572 -18.55 39.10 4.00
N GLY A 573 -17.53 39.21 3.16
CA GLY A 573 -17.17 40.45 2.48
C GLY A 573 -18.27 40.92 1.52
N GLU A 574 -18.20 42.18 1.07
CA GLU A 574 -19.21 42.80 0.19
C GLU A 574 -19.41 42.04 -1.14
N ASP A 575 -18.36 41.40 -1.65
CA ASP A 575 -18.42 40.57 -2.86
C ASP A 575 -18.93 39.13 -2.62
N GLY A 576 -19.16 38.74 -1.36
CA GLY A 576 -19.63 37.41 -0.95
C GLY A 576 -18.66 36.25 -1.21
N ARG A 577 -17.49 36.49 -1.82
CA ARG A 577 -16.50 35.46 -2.20
C ARG A 577 -15.43 35.17 -1.14
N ASP A 578 -15.19 36.14 -0.25
CA ASP A 578 -14.22 36.01 0.82
C ASP A 578 -14.94 36.16 2.16
N SER A 579 -14.87 35.11 2.98
CA SER A 579 -15.31 35.15 4.36
C SER A 579 -14.12 35.33 5.29
N LYS A 580 -14.24 36.26 6.23
CA LYS A 580 -13.21 36.57 7.21
C LYS A 580 -13.71 36.20 8.59
N ILE A 581 -12.96 35.34 9.28
CA ILE A 581 -13.20 35.06 10.69
C ILE A 581 -12.75 36.28 11.49
N SER A 582 -13.69 36.91 12.19
CA SER A 582 -13.42 38.09 13.02
C SER A 582 -13.58 37.73 14.49
N ILE A 583 -12.48 37.79 15.23
CA ILE A 583 -12.44 37.50 16.67
C ILE A 583 -12.85 38.75 17.44
N ASN A 584 -13.89 38.63 18.28
CA ASN A 584 -14.44 39.72 19.11
C ASN A 584 -14.62 41.09 18.40
N PRO A 585 -15.39 41.18 17.30
CA PRO A 585 -15.61 42.44 16.60
C PRO A 585 -16.54 43.39 17.38
N ARG A 586 -16.12 44.62 17.69
CA ARG A 586 -16.94 45.55 18.50
C ARG A 586 -18.11 46.21 17.75
N GLY A 587 -17.92 46.55 16.47
CA GLY A 587 -18.88 47.35 15.68
C GLY A 587 -19.73 46.56 14.68
N SER A 588 -19.41 45.28 14.45
CA SER A 588 -20.07 44.47 13.43
C SER A 588 -21.44 44.01 13.91
N LYS A 589 -22.46 44.22 13.08
CA LYS A 589 -23.79 43.65 13.29
C LYS A 589 -23.84 42.24 12.71
N ILE A 590 -24.53 41.36 13.40
CA ILE A 590 -24.70 39.97 12.95
C ILE A 590 -25.67 39.95 11.77
N GLN A 591 -25.22 39.36 10.66
CA GLN A 591 -26.04 39.13 9.49
C GLN A 591 -26.81 37.81 9.63
N ALA A 592 -27.87 37.63 8.83
CA ALA A 592 -28.57 36.36 8.79
C ALA A 592 -27.61 35.24 8.32
N SER A 593 -27.74 34.03 8.87
CA SER A 593 -26.88 32.88 8.56
C SER A 593 -25.37 33.11 8.80
N THR A 594 -25.03 33.91 9.81
CA THR A 594 -23.65 34.07 10.27
C THR A 594 -23.24 32.82 11.06
N GLN A 595 -22.06 32.26 10.76
CA GLN A 595 -21.47 31.20 11.57
C GLN A 595 -20.78 31.82 12.80
N GLY A 596 -21.09 31.30 13.98
CA GLY A 596 -20.46 31.65 15.25
C GLY A 596 -19.49 30.56 15.70
N PHE A 597 -18.39 30.99 16.31
CA PHE A 597 -17.40 30.12 16.94
C PHE A 597 -17.61 30.17 18.46
N PHE A 598 -17.90 29.04 19.07
CA PHE A 598 -18.27 28.92 20.47
C PHE A 598 -17.29 28.05 21.24
N ILE A 599 -17.14 28.30 22.54
CA ILE A 599 -16.62 27.34 23.51
C ILE A 599 -17.80 26.82 24.33
N ALA A 600 -17.95 25.49 24.38
CA ALA A 600 -18.98 24.77 25.12
C ALA A 600 -18.50 23.37 25.51
N GLN A 601 -19.28 22.64 26.32
CA GLN A 601 -18.89 21.28 26.74
C GLN A 601 -19.25 20.20 25.73
N SER A 602 -20.25 20.44 24.88
CA SER A 602 -20.68 19.49 23.85
C SER A 602 -21.26 20.19 22.63
N ALA A 603 -21.34 19.48 21.51
CA ALA A 603 -21.97 19.98 20.29
C ALA A 603 -23.48 20.24 20.46
N ASP A 604 -24.19 19.40 21.22
CA ASP A 604 -25.64 19.56 21.46
C ASP A 604 -25.95 20.85 22.23
N GLU A 605 -25.08 21.23 23.16
CA GLU A 605 -25.19 22.52 23.86
C GLU A 605 -25.13 23.71 22.92
N VAL A 606 -24.30 23.64 21.88
CA VAL A 606 -24.08 24.74 20.93
C VAL A 606 -25.30 24.90 20.00
N LYS A 607 -26.02 23.80 19.69
CA LYS A 607 -27.26 23.85 18.89
C LYS A 607 -28.34 24.74 19.49
N ARG A 608 -28.29 25.01 20.80
CA ARG A 608 -29.19 25.99 21.45
C ARG A 608 -29.08 27.38 20.81
N ALA A 609 -27.90 27.78 20.32
CA ALA A 609 -27.70 29.05 19.61
C ALA A 609 -28.50 29.11 18.29
N TRP A 610 -28.65 27.98 17.60
CA TRP A 610 -29.48 27.86 16.41
C TRP A 610 -30.98 27.80 16.73
N TYR A 611 -31.35 27.09 17.79
CA TYR A 611 -32.75 26.94 18.20
C TYR A 611 -33.36 28.16 18.92
N TYR A 612 -32.52 29.07 19.40
CA TYR A 612 -32.96 30.22 20.17
C TYR A 612 -33.94 31.10 19.40
N CYS A 613 -35.09 31.40 20.00
CA CYS A 613 -36.08 32.31 19.44
C CYS A 613 -36.51 33.27 20.54
N LYS A 614 -36.38 34.58 20.30
CA LYS A 614 -36.73 35.59 21.31
C LYS A 614 -38.19 35.44 21.77
N ALA A 615 -39.14 35.35 20.84
CA ALA A 615 -40.56 35.25 21.18
C ALA A 615 -40.93 33.97 21.94
N CYS A 616 -40.24 32.86 21.67
CA CYS A 616 -40.57 31.55 22.22
C CYS A 616 -39.76 31.24 23.51
N HIS A 617 -38.53 31.77 23.69
CA HIS A 617 -37.58 31.37 24.74
C HIS A 617 -37.07 32.50 25.66
N GLU A 618 -37.60 33.72 25.57
CA GLU A 618 -37.14 34.86 26.38
C GLU A 618 -37.37 34.68 27.89
N GLU A 619 -38.50 34.07 28.28
CA GLU A 619 -38.88 33.86 29.69
C GLU A 619 -38.28 32.59 30.33
N ILE A 620 -37.69 31.70 29.53
CA ILE A 620 -37.09 30.46 30.02
C ILE A 620 -35.81 30.79 30.81
N ARG A 621 -35.70 30.21 32.02
CA ARG A 621 -34.51 30.35 32.89
C ARG A 621 -33.56 29.16 32.78
N ASP A 622 -34.10 27.95 32.66
CA ASP A 622 -33.31 26.72 32.55
C ASP A 622 -32.89 26.47 31.09
N GLU A 623 -31.59 26.36 30.86
CA GLU A 623 -31.03 26.23 29.50
C GLU A 623 -31.37 24.91 28.81
N THR A 624 -31.70 23.85 29.55
CA THR A 624 -32.02 22.51 29.02
C THR A 624 -33.39 22.45 28.34
N LEU A 625 -34.26 23.43 28.61
CA LEU A 625 -35.59 23.53 28.00
C LEU A 625 -35.57 24.22 26.63
N ILE A 626 -34.42 24.79 26.23
CA ILE A 626 -34.24 25.47 24.94
C ILE A 626 -34.08 24.42 23.84
N LYS A 627 -35.23 23.94 23.33
CA LYS A 627 -35.30 22.96 22.23
C LYS A 627 -35.68 23.64 20.92
N LYS A 628 -35.68 22.87 19.83
CA LYS A 628 -36.02 23.34 18.48
C LYS A 628 -37.35 24.11 18.49
N CYS A 629 -37.25 25.39 18.15
CA CYS A 629 -38.39 26.29 18.15
C CYS A 629 -39.42 25.89 17.07
N LYS A 630 -40.71 25.90 17.44
CA LYS A 630 -41.84 25.67 16.50
C LYS A 630 -42.32 26.94 15.80
N CYS A 631 -41.80 28.10 16.21
CA CYS A 631 -42.06 29.38 15.56
C CYS A 631 -41.68 29.24 14.05
N LYS A 632 -42.65 29.21 13.13
CA LYS A 632 -42.38 29.14 11.67
C LYS A 632 -41.60 30.39 11.26
N ASN A 633 -40.39 30.23 10.71
CA ASN A 633 -39.56 31.31 10.18
C ASN A 633 -40.31 32.13 9.11
N LEU A 634 -41.02 33.18 9.52
CA LEU A 634 -41.96 33.92 8.65
C LEU A 634 -41.27 34.91 7.69
N ALA A 635 -39.96 35.17 7.83
CA ALA A 635 -39.27 36.21 7.06
C ALA A 635 -38.23 35.68 6.03
N THR A 636 -37.66 34.49 6.23
CA THR A 636 -36.49 34.04 5.46
C THR A 636 -36.81 33.13 4.26
N PHE A 637 -38.02 32.58 4.17
CA PHE A 637 -38.40 31.68 3.07
C PHE A 637 -38.92 32.39 1.81
N ARG A 638 -39.17 33.71 1.84
CA ARG A 638 -39.73 34.45 0.69
C ARG A 638 -38.70 34.98 -0.33
N LYS A 639 -37.38 34.84 -0.08
CA LYS A 639 -36.34 35.26 -1.05
C LYS A 639 -35.39 34.15 -1.53
N GLY A 640 -35.49 32.92 -1.00
CA GLY A 640 -34.68 31.78 -1.48
C GLY A 640 -35.37 30.89 -2.53
N VAL A 641 -36.69 30.96 -2.68
CA VAL A 641 -37.46 30.02 -3.54
C VAL A 641 -37.74 30.61 -4.93
N ARG A 642 -36.79 31.34 -5.51
CA ARG A 642 -36.75 31.63 -6.96
C ARG A 642 -35.51 31.11 -7.69
N ALA A 643 -34.58 30.45 -6.98
CA ALA A 643 -33.40 29.84 -7.61
C ALA A 643 -33.32 28.31 -7.48
N ILE A 644 -34.26 27.65 -6.78
CA ILE A 644 -34.32 26.18 -6.67
C ILE A 644 -35.74 25.70 -6.99
N GLN A 645 -36.30 26.16 -8.11
CA GLN A 645 -37.50 25.55 -8.69
C GLN A 645 -37.53 25.71 -10.21
N MET A 646 -36.47 25.23 -10.86
CA MET A 646 -36.52 24.63 -12.19
C MET A 646 -35.46 23.54 -12.25
N VAL A 647 -35.83 22.33 -11.81
CA VAL A 647 -35.51 21.01 -12.40
C VAL A 647 -36.13 19.97 -11.45
N GLY A 648 -37.13 19.23 -11.96
CA GLY A 648 -37.56 17.94 -11.37
C GLY A 648 -38.74 17.97 -10.40
N ARG A 649 -39.95 18.27 -10.92
CA ARG A 649 -41.22 17.89 -10.28
C ARG A 649 -41.86 16.77 -11.11
N ALA A 650 -42.00 15.58 -10.54
CA ALA A 650 -42.97 14.50 -10.83
C ALA A 650 -42.60 13.33 -9.88
N SER A 651 -43.40 12.79 -8.95
CA SER A 651 -44.86 12.77 -8.81
C SER A 651 -45.23 12.42 -7.35
N ASP A 652 -46.32 13.03 -6.87
CA ASP A 652 -47.36 12.58 -5.91
C ASP A 652 -46.96 11.88 -4.59
N VAL A 653 -47.09 12.52 -3.41
CA VAL A 653 -48.31 12.89 -2.65
C VAL A 653 -49.08 11.68 -2.08
N GLY A 654 -48.70 11.29 -0.85
CA GLY A 654 -49.53 11.36 0.37
C GLY A 654 -50.78 10.48 0.51
N LYS A 655 -50.82 9.68 1.58
CA LYS A 655 -51.87 9.72 2.63
C LYS A 655 -51.54 8.82 3.83
N GLU A 656 -51.44 9.42 5.01
CA GLU A 656 -51.59 8.75 6.31
C GLU A 656 -53.05 8.32 6.53
N LYS A 657 -53.27 7.18 7.20
CA LYS A 657 -54.52 6.86 7.91
C LYS A 657 -54.24 6.04 9.17
N GLU A 658 -54.82 6.49 10.28
CA GLU A 658 -55.00 5.78 11.55
C GLU A 658 -56.03 4.64 11.46
N ILE A 659 -55.69 3.54 12.14
CA ILE A 659 -56.46 2.71 13.10
C ILE A 659 -57.74 1.94 12.66
N THR A 660 -57.68 0.63 12.99
CA THR A 660 -58.71 -0.40 13.31
C THR A 660 -59.39 -1.32 12.26
N LEU A 661 -59.26 -2.62 12.60
CA LEU A 661 -60.21 -3.75 12.56
C LEU A 661 -60.44 -4.56 11.26
N LEU A 662 -60.09 -5.85 11.39
CA LEU A 662 -60.76 -7.08 10.93
C LEU A 662 -61.00 -7.29 9.43
N GLY A 663 -60.58 -8.49 8.97
CA GLY A 663 -61.42 -9.31 8.09
C GLY A 663 -60.85 -9.69 6.72
N ASN A 664 -60.21 -10.86 6.70
CA ASN A 664 -60.39 -11.93 5.73
C ASN A 664 -60.33 -11.70 4.20
N LYS A 665 -59.48 -12.55 3.61
CA LYS A 665 -59.69 -13.42 2.43
C LYS A 665 -59.22 -12.95 1.03
N ASN A 666 -58.38 -13.84 0.50
CA ASN A 666 -58.29 -14.35 -0.88
C ASN A 666 -57.32 -13.67 -1.87
N THR A 667 -56.11 -14.25 -1.94
CA THR A 667 -55.45 -14.88 -3.12
C THR A 667 -56.19 -14.90 -4.48
N PRO A 668 -55.52 -15.19 -5.64
CA PRO A 668 -54.08 -15.43 -5.90
C PRO A 668 -53.54 -14.87 -7.26
N THR A 669 -52.32 -15.30 -7.61
CA THR A 669 -51.78 -15.56 -8.98
C THR A 669 -51.38 -14.35 -9.84
N ALA A 670 -50.29 -14.35 -10.62
CA ALA A 670 -49.23 -15.31 -10.93
C ALA A 670 -48.07 -14.54 -11.59
N MET A 671 -46.84 -15.07 -11.49
CA MET A 671 -45.77 -14.77 -12.44
C MET A 671 -46.11 -15.32 -13.82
N PRO A 672 -45.46 -14.81 -14.89
CA PRO A 672 -44.46 -15.69 -15.49
C PRO A 672 -43.19 -14.99 -15.97
N ASN A 673 -42.12 -15.79 -15.97
CA ASN A 673 -40.87 -15.55 -16.67
C ASN A 673 -41.00 -15.74 -18.19
N SER A 674 -40.13 -15.03 -18.92
CA SER A 674 -39.28 -15.53 -20.03
C SER A 674 -39.48 -14.97 -21.45
N ILE A 675 -38.30 -14.80 -22.10
CA ILE A 675 -37.96 -14.86 -23.55
C ILE A 675 -37.67 -13.53 -24.30
N MET A 676 -36.35 -13.28 -24.39
CA MET A 676 -35.49 -12.98 -25.55
C MET A 676 -35.81 -11.94 -26.63
N SER A 677 -34.73 -11.16 -26.87
CA SER A 677 -34.14 -10.72 -28.14
C SER A 677 -34.57 -9.39 -28.78
N ALA A 678 -33.61 -8.45 -28.84
CA ALA A 678 -33.33 -7.64 -30.02
C ALA A 678 -31.94 -7.00 -29.89
N ALA A 679 -31.04 -7.36 -30.81
CA ALA A 679 -29.81 -6.65 -31.07
C ALA A 679 -30.08 -5.42 -31.94
N LYS A 680 -29.44 -4.27 -31.66
CA LYS A 680 -28.87 -3.38 -32.68
C LYS A 680 -28.06 -2.21 -32.09
N GLN A 681 -26.86 -2.10 -32.65
CA GLN A 681 -26.10 -0.88 -33.00
C GLN A 681 -25.33 -0.09 -31.93
N VAL A 682 -24.05 -0.42 -31.88
CA VAL A 682 -22.90 0.39 -31.45
C VAL A 682 -22.74 1.61 -32.37
N ASN A 683 -22.71 2.81 -31.79
CA ASN A 683 -22.27 4.01 -32.50
C ASN A 683 -20.84 4.38 -32.06
N LYS A 684 -19.92 4.31 -33.03
CA LYS A 684 -18.51 4.75 -32.96
C LYS A 684 -18.46 6.28 -32.86
N VAL A 685 -17.72 6.81 -31.89
CA VAL A 685 -17.25 8.21 -31.90
C VAL A 685 -15.75 8.22 -32.20
N LYS A 686 -15.37 9.00 -33.23
CA LYS A 686 -14.01 9.21 -33.73
C LYS A 686 -13.21 10.12 -32.77
N PRO A 687 -11.90 9.91 -32.57
CA PRO A 687 -11.03 10.90 -31.94
C PRO A 687 -10.57 11.96 -32.96
N ILE A 688 -10.42 13.19 -32.48
CA ILE A 688 -9.96 14.37 -33.21
C ILE A 688 -8.41 14.40 -33.23
N ASN A 689 -7.86 14.60 -34.44
CA ASN A 689 -6.44 14.78 -34.72
C ASN A 689 -5.92 16.15 -34.24
N ARG A 690 -4.69 16.17 -33.70
CA ARG A 690 -3.78 17.32 -33.77
C ARG A 690 -2.45 16.86 -34.40
N PRO A 691 -1.77 17.71 -35.20
CA PRO A 691 -0.71 17.27 -36.09
C PRO A 691 0.63 17.13 -35.35
N THR A 692 1.38 16.11 -35.77
CA THR A 692 2.78 15.85 -35.48
C THR A 692 3.68 16.63 -36.44
N ASP A 693 4.62 17.41 -35.91
CA ASP A 693 5.80 17.84 -36.66
C ASP A 693 7.01 16.96 -36.29
N LYS A 694 7.69 16.49 -37.34
CA LYS A 694 8.86 15.63 -37.30
C LYS A 694 10.13 16.48 -37.21
N GLY A 695 11.07 16.07 -36.36
CA GLY A 695 12.44 16.57 -36.38
C GLY A 695 13.36 15.88 -35.38
N SER A 696 14.10 14.89 -35.82
CA SER A 696 15.37 14.40 -35.24
C SER A 696 16.22 13.91 -36.43
N PRO A 697 17.58 13.88 -36.41
CA PRO A 697 18.38 13.34 -35.31
C PRO A 697 19.76 14.03 -35.07
N ASN A 698 20.38 13.80 -33.89
CA ASN A 698 21.69 13.12 -33.85
C ASN A 698 22.19 12.81 -32.44
N GLN A 699 22.88 11.67 -32.38
CA GLN A 699 23.55 11.05 -31.25
C GLN A 699 24.76 11.87 -30.77
N ASN A 700 25.08 11.77 -29.47
CA ASN A 700 26.38 11.27 -29.05
C ASN A 700 26.39 10.88 -27.56
N TYR A 701 26.64 9.60 -27.32
CA TYR A 701 27.11 9.08 -26.05
C TYR A 701 28.61 9.35 -25.95
N ASN A 702 29.07 9.94 -24.84
CA ASN A 702 30.44 9.78 -24.38
C ASN A 702 30.49 9.73 -22.85
N ARG A 703 31.35 8.84 -22.36
CA ARG A 703 31.59 8.41 -20.99
C ARG A 703 32.94 8.96 -20.54
N ALA A 704 33.00 9.64 -19.40
CA ALA A 704 34.19 9.93 -18.56
C ALA A 704 33.73 10.93 -17.47
N GLN A 705 34.28 11.07 -16.27
CA GLN A 705 35.19 10.35 -15.38
C GLN A 705 34.96 11.04 -14.00
N GLN A 706 35.37 10.38 -12.91
CA GLN A 706 35.38 10.96 -11.56
C GLN A 706 36.21 12.25 -11.51
N GLU A 707 35.69 13.28 -10.84
CA GLU A 707 36.51 14.30 -10.15
C GLU A 707 35.66 14.99 -9.06
N GLU A 708 36.26 15.13 -7.87
CA GLU A 708 35.73 15.80 -6.69
C GLU A 708 35.68 17.32 -6.89
N GLY A 709 34.68 18.01 -6.31
CA GLY A 709 34.74 19.47 -6.22
C GLY A 709 33.41 20.18 -5.93
N SER A 710 33.31 20.71 -4.71
CA SER A 710 32.64 21.97 -4.32
C SER A 710 31.16 22.21 -4.67
N TYR A 711 30.33 22.17 -3.62
CA TYR A 711 28.97 22.72 -3.59
C TYR A 711 28.94 24.21 -3.99
N ALA A 712 28.23 24.53 -5.07
CA ALA A 712 27.81 25.89 -5.43
C ALA A 712 26.29 26.01 -5.28
N GLY A 713 25.86 26.97 -4.45
CA GLY A 713 24.46 27.22 -4.12
C GLY A 713 23.65 27.80 -5.27
N TYR A 714 22.44 27.29 -5.44
CA TYR A 714 21.45 27.86 -6.36
C TYR A 714 20.51 28.81 -5.61
N GLN A 715 20.55 30.07 -6.05
CA GLN A 715 19.62 31.13 -5.68
C GLN A 715 18.25 30.87 -6.29
N LEU A 716 17.21 30.80 -5.45
CA LEU A 716 15.81 30.88 -5.85
C LEU A 716 15.47 32.32 -6.26
N ALA A 717 15.07 32.50 -7.51
CA ALA A 717 14.47 33.71 -8.03
C ALA A 717 13.03 33.84 -7.49
N TYR A 718 12.80 34.86 -6.66
CA TYR A 718 11.48 35.41 -6.41
C TYR A 718 11.18 36.39 -7.56
N GLU A 719 10.34 36.02 -8.52
CA GLU A 719 9.74 36.99 -9.44
C GLU A 719 8.66 37.78 -8.70
N VAL A 720 9.07 38.89 -8.08
CA VAL A 720 8.15 39.97 -7.72
C VAL A 720 7.91 40.78 -8.99
N LYS A 721 6.72 40.62 -9.58
CA LYS A 721 6.22 41.45 -10.69
C LYS A 721 6.12 42.90 -10.20
N LYS A 722 7.17 43.69 -10.40
CA LYS A 722 7.22 45.13 -10.12
C LYS A 722 6.26 45.87 -11.06
N LEU A 723 5.17 46.42 -10.52
CA LEU A 723 4.55 47.61 -11.06
C LEU A 723 5.26 48.81 -10.44
N LEU A 724 6.22 49.40 -11.16
CA LEU A 724 6.68 50.77 -10.92
C LEU A 724 6.27 51.65 -12.11
N PRO A 725 5.92 52.93 -11.88
CA PRO A 725 5.65 53.88 -12.95
C PRO A 725 6.95 54.27 -13.66
N THR A 726 6.90 54.30 -15.00
CA THR A 726 7.96 54.80 -15.86
C THR A 726 8.08 56.33 -15.76
N THR A 727 9.21 56.86 -15.33
CA THR A 727 9.62 58.25 -15.62
C THR A 727 10.88 58.25 -16.47
N ARG A 728 10.74 58.80 -17.68
CA ARG A 728 11.81 59.11 -18.63
C ARG A 728 12.71 60.20 -18.04
N GLY A 729 14.00 59.94 -17.91
CA GLY A 729 15.03 60.96 -17.73
C GLY A 729 15.78 61.20 -19.04
N GLY A 730 15.50 62.32 -19.70
CA GLY A 730 16.31 62.89 -20.77
C GLY A 730 17.37 63.83 -20.18
N SER A 731 18.56 63.79 -20.76
CA SER A 731 19.75 64.57 -20.41
C SER A 731 19.58 66.08 -20.56
N ALA A 732 20.18 66.87 -19.65
CA ALA A 732 21.14 67.93 -19.96
C ALA A 732 21.53 68.67 -18.67
N GLY A 733 22.84 68.80 -18.42
CA GLY A 733 23.38 69.68 -17.38
C GLY A 733 23.39 71.14 -17.82
N THR A 734 23.61 72.06 -16.87
CA THR A 734 24.67 73.10 -16.83
C THR A 734 24.33 74.16 -15.75
N ASN A 735 25.09 74.15 -14.65
CA ASN A 735 25.86 75.26 -14.06
C ASN A 735 25.38 76.75 -14.16
N ILE A 736 25.24 77.44 -13.00
CA ILE A 736 25.94 78.70 -12.57
C ILE A 736 25.12 79.60 -11.60
N ASN A 737 25.77 79.95 -10.47
CA ASN A 737 25.74 81.14 -9.58
C ASN A 737 24.56 82.13 -9.54
N SER A 738 24.14 82.56 -8.33
CA SER A 738 24.67 83.73 -7.59
C SER A 738 23.74 84.24 -6.47
N ASN A 739 24.34 84.87 -5.46
CA ASN A 739 23.77 85.41 -4.20
C ASN A 739 22.81 86.60 -4.36
N GLY A 740 21.86 86.74 -3.42
CA GLY A 740 21.20 88.02 -3.07
C GLY A 740 20.10 87.89 -2.01
N ILE A 741 20.23 88.62 -0.90
CA ILE A 741 19.26 88.73 0.22
C ILE A 741 18.49 90.06 0.09
N GLN A 742 17.14 90.05 0.11
CA GLN A 742 16.29 90.95 0.94
C GLN A 742 14.76 90.72 0.78
N ILE A 743 14.12 90.39 1.90
CA ILE A 743 12.86 90.90 2.49
C ILE A 743 11.57 90.97 1.63
N GLY A 744 10.66 90.03 1.94
CA GLY A 744 9.28 90.27 2.41
C GLY A 744 8.22 90.80 1.42
N ILE A 745 7.26 89.94 1.07
CA ILE A 745 5.79 90.11 1.21
C ILE A 745 5.12 88.76 0.89
N ALA A 746 4.06 88.45 1.63
CA ALA A 746 3.31 87.21 1.64
C ALA A 746 2.77 86.79 0.27
N ASP A 747 2.85 85.48 -0.01
CA ASP A 747 1.71 84.75 -0.57
C ASP A 747 1.78 83.27 -0.20
N ASP A 748 0.59 82.74 0.06
CA ASP A 748 0.27 81.47 0.69
C ASP A 748 0.52 80.24 -0.21
N GLN A 749 0.74 79.10 0.46
CA GLN A 749 0.51 77.72 -0.02
C GLN A 749 1.45 77.11 -1.07
N ALA A 750 2.54 76.49 -0.59
CA ALA A 750 2.85 75.09 -0.88
C ALA A 750 3.88 74.58 0.14
N LYS A 751 3.47 73.61 0.96
CA LYS A 751 4.40 72.83 1.79
C LYS A 751 5.22 71.94 0.86
N ASP A 752 6.51 72.23 0.74
CA ASP A 752 7.49 71.22 0.41
C ASP A 752 7.44 70.16 1.53
N PHE A 753 6.83 69.02 1.22
CA PHE A 753 6.94 67.81 2.02
C PHE A 753 8.31 67.20 1.73
N ASP A 754 9.24 67.37 2.66
CA ASP A 754 10.53 66.68 2.66
C ASP A 754 10.31 65.16 2.59
N PHE A 755 10.79 64.56 1.49
CA PHE A 755 10.86 63.11 1.28
C PHE A 755 12.06 62.50 2.05
N GLU A 756 12.27 62.91 3.30
CA GLU A 756 13.20 62.22 4.21
C GLU A 756 12.56 60.90 4.66
N LYS A 757 13.12 59.78 4.16
CA LYS A 757 12.99 58.41 4.70
C LYS A 757 11.72 58.17 5.52
N THR A 758 10.61 57.86 4.86
CA THR A 758 9.51 57.16 5.52
C THR A 758 10.04 55.81 6.02
N GLU A 759 10.46 55.76 7.28
CA GLU A 759 10.83 54.50 7.93
C GLU A 759 9.65 53.54 7.79
N MET A 760 9.84 52.44 7.07
CA MET A 760 8.84 51.39 6.95
C MET A 760 8.58 50.79 8.32
N LYS A 761 7.51 51.23 9.00
CA LYS A 761 7.14 50.77 10.34
C LYS A 761 6.46 49.39 10.33
N TYR A 762 5.82 49.03 9.21
CA TYR A 762 5.04 47.81 9.06
C TYR A 762 5.39 47.06 7.78
N ASP A 763 5.03 45.78 7.73
CA ASP A 763 5.17 44.95 6.54
C ASP A 763 4.17 45.35 5.45
N SER A 764 4.26 44.74 4.26
CA SER A 764 3.38 45.06 3.13
C SER A 764 1.90 44.79 3.41
N THR A 765 1.57 43.90 4.35
CA THR A 765 0.18 43.62 4.73
C THR A 765 -0.32 44.51 5.87
N GLY A 766 0.57 45.21 6.58
CA GLY A 766 0.24 46.00 7.77
C GLY A 766 -0.04 45.17 9.04
N MET A 767 0.23 43.86 9.01
CA MET A 767 -0.06 42.94 10.10
C MET A 767 1.06 42.84 11.13
N PHE A 768 2.29 43.18 10.75
CA PHE A 768 3.48 43.04 11.60
C PHE A 768 4.37 44.28 11.56
N HIS A 769 5.02 44.57 12.69
CA HIS A 769 6.08 45.57 12.75
C HIS A 769 7.28 45.11 11.93
N TRP A 770 7.82 46.02 11.14
CA TRP A 770 8.90 45.75 10.20
C TRP A 770 10.02 46.76 10.36
N SER A 771 11.22 46.37 9.95
CA SER A 771 12.41 47.22 10.01
C SER A 771 13.34 46.89 8.83
N SER A 772 14.24 47.84 8.53
CA SER A 772 15.33 47.61 7.59
C SER A 772 16.14 46.38 8.00
N ALA A 773 16.59 45.58 7.02
CA ALA A 773 17.37 44.39 7.29
C ALA A 773 18.63 44.73 8.09
N LYS A 774 18.75 44.17 9.30
CA LYS A 774 19.93 44.33 10.17
C LYS A 774 20.90 43.18 9.99
N SER A 775 22.19 43.50 9.99
CA SER A 775 23.23 42.46 10.02
C SER A 775 23.20 41.73 11.38
N LEU A 776 23.63 40.46 11.41
CA LEU A 776 23.67 39.69 12.66
C LEU A 776 24.64 40.31 13.67
N GLU A 777 25.74 40.88 13.19
CA GLU A 777 26.80 41.48 14.01
C GLU A 777 26.31 42.68 14.83
N GLU A 778 25.40 43.49 14.27
CA GLU A 778 24.76 44.60 14.99
C GLU A 778 23.84 44.16 16.14
N CYS A 779 23.33 42.93 16.06
CA CYS A 779 22.40 42.38 17.05
C CYS A 779 23.07 41.46 18.06
N ILE A 780 24.34 41.09 17.85
CA ILE A 780 25.11 40.30 18.81
C ILE A 780 25.54 41.19 19.98
N LEU A 781 25.28 40.72 21.19
CA LEU A 781 25.72 41.33 22.42
C LEU A 781 26.77 40.45 23.08
N ASP A 782 27.86 41.06 23.53
CA ASP A 782 28.77 40.42 24.48
C ASP A 782 28.14 40.37 25.88
N ARG A 783 28.62 39.46 26.73
CA ARG A 783 28.12 39.33 28.12
C ARG A 783 28.14 40.67 28.90
N ASN A 784 29.21 41.44 28.75
CA ASN A 784 29.34 42.74 29.41
C ASN A 784 28.37 43.77 28.82
N GLN A 785 28.17 43.77 27.50
CA GLN A 785 27.22 44.65 26.83
C GLN A 785 25.79 44.33 27.25
N ALA A 786 25.44 43.03 27.30
CA ALA A 786 24.15 42.57 27.79
C ALA A 786 23.89 42.99 29.24
N ALA A 787 24.89 42.92 30.12
CA ALA A 787 24.77 43.38 31.50
C ALA A 787 24.63 44.91 31.62
N MET A 788 25.22 45.68 30.70
CA MET A 788 25.04 47.13 30.63
C MET A 788 23.67 47.53 30.08
N THR A 789 23.08 46.73 29.18
CA THR A 789 21.72 46.93 28.71
C THR A 789 20.72 46.49 29.78
N VAL A 790 20.11 47.44 30.49
CA VAL A 790 19.08 47.13 31.49
C VAL A 790 17.80 46.68 30.79
N LEU A 791 17.69 45.37 30.57
CA LEU A 791 16.53 44.73 29.98
C LEU A 791 15.52 44.35 31.08
N ASN A 792 14.29 44.87 30.96
CA ASN A 792 13.16 44.57 31.84
C ASN A 792 11.91 44.28 30.99
N GLY A 793 11.04 43.37 31.44
CA GLY A 793 9.82 43.02 30.70
C GLY A 793 10.09 42.42 29.31
N HIS A 794 11.14 41.61 29.22
CA HIS A 794 11.65 41.06 27.96
C HIS A 794 11.49 39.54 27.90
N VAL A 795 11.65 38.94 26.72
CA VAL A 795 11.56 37.49 26.50
C VAL A 795 12.95 36.94 26.26
N VAL A 796 13.34 35.93 27.03
CA VAL A 796 14.62 35.22 26.87
C VAL A 796 14.35 33.89 26.17
N VAL A 797 15.00 33.66 25.03
CA VAL A 797 14.91 32.40 24.27
C VAL A 797 16.20 31.63 24.43
N CYS A 798 16.17 30.61 25.29
CA CYS A 798 17.25 29.66 25.53
C CYS A 798 17.25 28.60 24.44
N LEU A 799 18.24 28.64 23.54
CA LEU A 799 18.32 27.78 22.38
C LEU A 799 19.42 26.73 22.51
N PHE A 800 19.02 25.45 22.52
CA PHE A 800 19.92 24.31 22.46
C PHE A 800 20.02 23.80 21.03
N ALA A 801 21.10 24.16 20.34
CA ALA A 801 21.31 23.76 18.95
C ALA A 801 22.80 23.60 18.64
N ASP A 802 23.11 22.63 17.79
CA ASP A 802 24.43 22.47 17.19
C ASP A 802 24.44 23.08 15.77
N PRO A 803 25.61 23.41 15.19
CA PRO A 803 25.70 23.97 13.84
C PRO A 803 25.01 23.14 12.77
N ASP A 804 24.94 21.82 12.93
CA ASP A 804 24.32 20.88 11.98
C ASP A 804 22.87 20.50 12.31
N SER A 805 22.32 21.00 13.43
CA SER A 805 20.94 20.68 13.83
C SER A 805 19.92 21.18 12.79
N PRO A 806 18.77 20.51 12.63
CA PRO A 806 17.70 21.00 11.76
C PRO A 806 17.16 22.34 12.24
N LEU A 807 16.62 23.14 11.31
CA LEU A 807 16.03 24.44 11.64
C LEU A 807 14.73 24.26 12.44
N ILE A 808 14.51 25.13 13.43
CA ILE A 808 13.28 25.18 14.22
C ILE A 808 12.28 26.14 13.56
N GLY A 809 12.79 27.22 12.96
CA GLY A 809 11.99 28.29 12.40
C GLY A 809 11.58 29.32 13.46
N LEU A 810 12.55 29.94 14.12
CA LEU A 810 12.33 30.97 15.16
C LEU A 810 11.49 32.16 14.68
N ARG A 811 11.42 32.39 13.37
CA ARG A 811 10.47 33.35 12.76
C ARG A 811 9.05 33.15 13.27
N ASN A 812 8.60 31.91 13.42
CA ASN A 812 7.24 31.58 13.88
C ASN A 812 7.02 31.89 15.37
N LEU A 813 8.09 31.97 16.16
CA LEU A 813 8.03 32.41 17.56
C LEU A 813 8.01 33.94 17.66
N VAL A 814 8.86 34.63 16.89
CA VAL A 814 9.04 36.08 17.03
C VAL A 814 7.95 36.86 16.31
N MET A 815 7.44 36.37 15.17
CA MET A 815 6.44 37.09 14.37
C MET A 815 5.14 37.40 15.15
N PRO A 816 4.53 36.47 15.92
CA PRO A 816 3.36 36.80 16.74
C PRO A 816 3.64 37.85 17.83
N LEU A 817 4.87 37.91 18.35
CA LEU A 817 5.32 38.93 19.33
C LEU A 817 5.57 40.30 18.69
N ARG A 818 5.45 40.40 17.37
CA ARG A 818 5.64 41.63 16.57
C ARG A 818 4.38 42.00 15.79
N ALA A 819 3.22 41.48 16.19
CA ALA A 819 1.95 41.86 15.60
C ALA A 819 1.69 43.37 15.72
N SER A 820 1.08 43.97 14.70
CA SER A 820 0.75 45.40 14.67
C SER A 820 -0.32 45.82 15.70
N ASN A 821 -0.96 44.85 16.34
CA ASN A 821 -1.88 45.05 17.47
C ASN A 821 -1.20 45.71 18.68
N PHE A 822 0.13 45.60 18.80
CA PHE A 822 0.91 46.22 19.87
C PHE A 822 1.53 47.52 19.40
N HIS A 823 1.61 48.52 20.28
CA HIS A 823 2.41 49.71 20.00
C HIS A 823 3.90 49.39 20.07
N TYR A 824 4.72 50.16 19.35
CA TYR A 824 6.17 49.88 19.26
C TYR A 824 6.87 49.83 20.64
N HIS A 825 6.42 50.64 21.61
CA HIS A 825 6.97 50.65 22.96
C HIS A 825 6.53 49.44 23.81
N GLU A 826 5.34 48.87 23.54
CA GLU A 826 4.81 47.66 24.20
C GLU A 826 5.48 46.38 23.71
N LEU A 827 6.19 46.44 22.57
CA LEU A 827 6.92 45.29 22.05
C LEU A 827 8.00 44.83 23.03
N LYS A 828 7.83 43.60 23.53
CA LYS A 828 8.82 42.91 24.37
C LYS A 828 10.10 42.66 23.58
N HIS A 829 11.23 43.08 24.14
CA HIS A 829 12.55 42.80 23.55
C HIS A 829 12.81 41.28 23.60
N VAL A 830 13.32 40.70 22.51
CA VAL A 830 13.60 39.25 22.45
C VAL A 830 15.12 39.05 22.46
N VAL A 831 15.63 38.36 23.47
CA VAL A 831 17.04 38.00 23.57
C VAL A 831 17.20 36.50 23.35
N ILE A 832 17.91 36.13 22.29
CA ILE A 832 18.21 34.72 21.96
C ILE A 832 19.57 34.38 22.56
N VAL A 833 19.62 33.38 23.43
CA VAL A 833 20.86 32.87 24.04
C VAL A 833 21.17 31.51 23.42
N GLY A 834 22.28 31.40 22.70
CA GLY A 834 22.68 30.14 22.06
C GLY A 834 23.89 30.27 21.13
N ALA A 835 24.19 29.19 20.41
CA ALA A 835 25.29 29.14 19.44
C ALA A 835 25.01 30.06 18.24
N VAL A 836 25.91 31.02 18.00
CA VAL A 836 25.79 32.00 16.91
C VAL A 836 25.78 31.33 15.53
N ASP A 837 26.52 30.24 15.34
CA ASP A 837 26.59 29.51 14.06
C ASP A 837 25.23 28.98 13.63
N TYR A 838 24.44 28.45 14.56
CA TYR A 838 23.07 28.01 14.29
C TYR A 838 22.18 29.21 13.92
N ILE A 839 22.24 30.28 14.72
CA ILE A 839 21.40 31.48 14.56
C ILE A 839 21.69 32.16 13.21
N ARG A 840 22.95 32.13 12.74
CA ARG A 840 23.35 32.68 11.44
C ARG A 840 22.55 32.09 10.27
N ARG A 841 22.22 30.80 10.33
CA ARG A 841 21.39 30.14 9.29
C ARG A 841 19.93 30.59 9.35
N GLU A 842 19.38 30.82 10.54
CA GLU A 842 18.01 31.31 10.71
C GLU A 842 17.86 32.84 10.58
N TRP A 843 18.95 33.60 10.71
CA TRP A 843 18.92 35.08 10.78
C TRP A 843 18.29 35.72 9.55
N LYS A 844 18.45 35.13 8.38
CA LYS A 844 17.83 35.61 7.13
C LYS A 844 16.31 35.76 7.26
N MET A 845 15.67 34.95 8.11
CA MET A 845 14.24 34.99 8.38
C MET A 845 13.84 35.97 9.50
N LEU A 846 14.79 36.47 10.29
CA LEU A 846 14.59 37.34 11.45
C LEU A 846 15.06 38.78 11.24
N GLN A 847 15.98 39.02 10.30
CA GLN A 847 16.69 40.30 10.09
C GLN A 847 15.79 41.55 9.93
N ASN A 848 14.52 41.36 9.55
CA ASN A 848 13.56 42.44 9.33
C ASN A 848 12.68 42.75 10.54
N LEU A 849 12.80 42.01 11.63
CA LEU A 849 11.97 42.17 12.82
C LEU A 849 12.69 43.05 13.87
N PRO A 850 12.00 44.05 14.47
CA PRO A 850 12.64 44.96 15.42
C PRO A 850 12.87 44.33 16.80
N LYS A 851 13.72 44.95 17.62
CA LYS A 851 13.98 44.60 19.03
C LYS A 851 14.39 43.12 19.24
N ILE A 852 15.38 42.66 18.48
CA ILE A 852 15.98 41.34 18.63
C ILE A 852 17.45 41.52 18.97
N SER A 853 17.92 40.79 19.98
CA SER A 853 19.33 40.69 20.33
C SER A 853 19.73 39.22 20.48
N VAL A 854 21.01 38.94 20.22
CA VAL A 854 21.58 37.60 20.32
C VAL A 854 22.74 37.65 21.29
N LEU A 855 22.71 36.83 22.34
CA LEU A 855 23.86 36.64 23.23
C LEU A 855 24.60 35.38 22.79
N ASN A 856 25.87 35.55 22.41
CA ASN A 856 26.75 34.41 22.13
C ASN A 856 27.12 33.73 23.45
N GLY A 857 26.49 32.60 23.75
CA GLY A 857 26.67 31.89 25.01
C GLY A 857 25.87 30.61 25.08
N SER A 858 25.94 29.94 26.23
CA SER A 858 25.18 28.73 26.48
C SER A 858 24.04 29.01 27.45
N PRO A 859 22.80 28.53 27.19
CA PRO A 859 21.73 28.60 28.18
C PRO A 859 22.03 27.90 29.51
N LEU A 860 22.99 26.96 29.54
CA LEU A 860 23.42 26.28 30.78
C LEU A 860 24.32 27.16 31.65
N SER A 861 24.91 28.20 31.06
CA SER A 861 25.79 29.13 31.76
C SER A 861 24.97 30.11 32.59
N ARG A 862 25.03 29.93 33.92
CA ARG A 862 24.39 30.87 34.86
C ARG A 862 24.89 32.31 34.69
N ALA A 863 26.14 32.49 34.26
CA ALA A 863 26.71 33.81 34.01
C ALA A 863 26.00 34.51 32.84
N ASP A 864 25.69 33.78 31.77
CA ASP A 864 24.99 34.32 30.60
C ASP A 864 23.53 34.67 30.94
N LEU A 865 22.85 33.80 31.69
CA LEU A 865 21.47 34.06 32.16
C LEU A 865 21.38 35.24 33.12
N ARG A 866 22.40 35.46 33.95
CA ARG A 866 22.48 36.64 34.82
C ARG A 866 22.74 37.91 34.01
N ALA A 867 23.59 37.85 32.98
CA ALA A 867 23.89 39.00 32.13
C ALA A 867 22.66 39.51 31.38
N VAL A 868 21.72 38.63 31.01
CA VAL A 868 20.45 39.02 30.38
C VAL A 868 19.34 39.37 31.37
N ASN A 869 19.61 39.40 32.68
CA ASN A 869 18.61 39.66 33.72
C ASN A 869 17.38 38.73 33.64
N VAL A 870 17.60 37.41 33.58
CA VAL A 870 16.51 36.42 33.51
C VAL A 870 15.48 36.53 34.64
N ASN A 871 15.86 37.07 35.80
CA ASN A 871 14.96 37.35 36.92
C ASN A 871 13.94 38.46 36.65
N LEU A 872 14.20 39.34 35.68
CA LEU A 872 13.33 40.44 35.24
C LEU A 872 12.70 40.17 33.86
N CYS A 873 12.83 38.94 33.36
CA CYS A 873 12.17 38.54 32.13
C CYS A 873 10.69 38.20 32.39
N ASP A 874 9.83 38.49 31.42
CA ASP A 874 8.42 38.11 31.48
C ASP A 874 8.22 36.61 31.25
N MET A 875 9.05 36.04 30.38
CA MET A 875 9.02 34.63 30.02
C MET A 875 10.39 34.16 29.56
N CYS A 876 10.83 33.03 30.08
CA CYS A 876 12.00 32.31 29.60
C CYS A 876 11.54 31.10 28.79
N VAL A 877 11.78 31.12 27.49
CA VAL A 877 11.41 30.06 26.55
C VAL A 877 12.62 29.15 26.31
N ILE A 878 12.45 27.84 26.49
CA ILE A 878 13.51 26.86 26.25
C ILE A 878 13.17 26.03 25.01
N LEU A 879 14.04 26.06 24.01
CA LEU A 879 13.88 25.32 22.76
C LEU A 879 15.10 24.43 22.50
N SER A 880 14.85 23.24 21.97
CA SER A 880 15.89 22.33 21.49
C SER A 880 15.73 22.06 20.00
N ALA A 881 16.78 22.29 19.24
CA ALA A 881 16.94 21.87 17.85
C ALA A 881 17.60 20.49 17.76
N LYS A 882 18.23 20.03 18.85
CA LYS A 882 18.91 18.74 18.90
C LYS A 882 17.92 17.60 18.75
N PHE A 883 18.35 16.63 17.95
CA PHE A 883 17.55 15.46 17.62
C PHE A 883 17.32 14.58 18.86
N LEU A 884 16.06 14.24 19.16
CA LEU A 884 15.67 13.42 20.33
C LEU A 884 16.09 11.94 20.22
N ALA A 885 16.69 11.50 19.10
CA ALA A 885 16.98 10.08 18.85
C ALA A 885 18.39 9.62 19.29
N MET A 886 19.26 10.49 19.81
CA MET A 886 20.53 10.02 20.36
C MET A 886 20.35 9.60 21.84
N THR A 887 20.04 8.31 21.99
CA THR A 887 20.48 7.39 23.07
C THR A 887 19.53 6.92 24.19
N THR A 888 18.33 7.45 24.44
CA THR A 888 17.32 6.73 25.26
C THR A 888 15.96 7.44 25.33
N PRO A 889 14.84 6.72 25.12
CA PRO A 889 13.62 6.94 25.88
C PRO A 889 13.20 5.61 26.53
N ARG A 890 13.96 5.14 27.53
CA ARG A 890 13.49 4.12 28.46
C ARG A 890 13.59 4.69 29.87
N TRP A 891 12.49 5.30 30.32
CA TRP A 891 12.19 5.25 31.74
C TRP A 891 12.16 3.76 32.13
N PRO A 892 12.86 3.33 33.20
CA PRO A 892 12.74 1.97 33.67
C PRO A 892 11.28 1.77 34.06
N THR A 893 10.61 0.83 33.39
CA THR A 893 9.31 0.30 33.79
C THR A 893 9.39 -0.05 35.27
N ARG A 894 8.76 0.75 36.13
CA ARG A 894 8.39 0.35 37.49
C ARG A 894 7.35 -0.75 37.33
N GLY A 895 7.84 -1.98 37.28
CA GLY A 895 7.06 -3.21 37.21
C GLY A 895 7.70 -4.26 38.10
N GLN A 896 7.81 -3.96 39.38
CA GLN A 896 7.94 -4.91 40.49
C GLN A 896 7.37 -4.23 41.73
N PHE A 897 6.07 -4.41 41.95
CA PHE A 897 5.43 -4.73 43.23
C PHE A 897 4.05 -5.30 42.93
#